data_AF-A0A496PDN2-F1
#
_entry.id   AF-A0A496PDN2-F1
#
_cell.length_a   1.000
_cell.length_b   1.000
_cell.length_c   1.000
_cell.angle_alpha   90.00
_cell.angle_beta   90.00
_cell.angle_gamma   90.00
#
_symmetry.space_group_name_H-M   'P 1'
#
loop_
_entity.id
_entity.type
_entity.pdbx_description
1 polymer ?
#
loop_
_entity_poly.entity_id
_entity_poly.type
_entity_poly.pdbx_seq_one_letter_code
_entity_poly.pdbx_strand_id
1 'polypeptide(L)'
;NAVIGFLDEMMVLTDTETLTLDEMIALLEEALDNVHYSMIPPSLDHVAITTIERAYSQSWPRVYVMGLNQGVFPQNMGDEGLIKDREREALAEAGIVLAEGALPKAFNENFLLYLAMTRAEQHLTISYAGSNDEGEGLESSLVIKRLQSLGFCTSPIEVPFTIQDGTEDEYLWRPYQSLSLLSERWGALFSGVPVSPLWWGLYNWARHDGAYRPRLEDVSRGIRDNNDVPVIAPELVTGLFLKRGYMSGSVTRLEKYRQCPFKFYAQYGLKLEPRKVRSFGAPEIGTFLHANLERLGTQLLSEHKQWRDLDETAQQELCARVAADILEENRYDEDEKTAYDKAIEERVVRTLQKTVSRLVDWSSRSSFDTMYLEQDFGRPNGWDSIKVSLGDDRYLRLVGQIDRIDEYNRDGHTYGMVIDYKSGSTSVNAQEIYYGLKLQLMTYLLALESAYKKHHDQPMTPAAVVYTYVKNPRTPAGEPVSYEEAKALADTNGALNNKGYFTDDIDMLEKMDKNLLTYKSKGPYVPVRITGKGTIHSGDMKIVKSSGDFDIMCRYTESIMADTGSAIGKGEFPIAPYQLNKAIPCSYCDYKTVCRFDNERNQYNYLSALNEANALEKMRDALNGSSGQTEANADFCESSNTDSSMTGGDDNGR
;
A
#
# COMPACT_ATOMS: atom_id res chain seq x y z
N ASN A 1 38.60 -17.08 21.43
CA ASN A 1 38.91 -17.79 20.17
C ASN A 1 38.10 -19.09 20.10
N ALA A 2 36.77 -19.00 20.08
CA ALA A 2 35.92 -20.20 20.04
C ALA A 2 35.93 -20.86 18.65
N VAL A 3 35.91 -20.05 17.58
CA VAL A 3 35.98 -20.55 16.20
C VAL A 3 37.29 -21.29 15.91
N ILE A 4 38.43 -20.75 16.35
CA ILE A 4 39.73 -21.42 16.17
C ILE A 4 39.77 -22.71 16.98
N GLY A 5 39.29 -22.69 18.23
CA GLY A 5 39.22 -23.90 19.05
C GLY A 5 38.35 -24.99 18.41
N PHE A 6 37.19 -24.63 17.85
CA PHE A 6 36.34 -25.57 17.12
C PHE A 6 37.04 -26.16 15.89
N LEU A 7 37.72 -25.32 15.08
CA LEU A 7 38.46 -25.81 13.91
C LEU A 7 39.62 -26.72 14.31
N ASP A 8 40.34 -26.39 15.39
CA ASP A 8 41.40 -27.24 15.94
C ASP A 8 40.84 -28.59 16.42
N GLU A 9 39.68 -28.59 17.11
CA GLU A 9 38.99 -29.83 17.54
C GLU A 9 38.50 -30.67 16.36
N MET A 10 37.95 -30.04 15.32
CA MET A 10 37.54 -30.72 14.09
C MET A 10 38.73 -31.36 13.38
N MET A 11 39.85 -30.64 13.26
CA MET A 11 41.08 -31.22 12.68
C MET A 11 41.57 -32.44 13.46
N VAL A 12 41.41 -32.46 14.78
CA VAL A 12 41.80 -33.61 15.61
C VAL A 12 40.85 -34.81 15.43
N LEU A 13 39.55 -34.57 15.28
CA LEU A 13 38.53 -35.61 15.25
C LEU A 13 38.29 -36.21 13.85
N THR A 14 38.43 -35.41 12.79
CA THR A 14 38.03 -35.79 11.43
C THR A 14 39.20 -35.80 10.43
N ASP A 15 40.44 -35.90 10.90
CA ASP A 15 41.70 -35.73 10.12
C ASP A 15 41.75 -36.51 8.79
N THR A 16 41.03 -37.64 8.67
CA THR A 16 40.96 -38.45 7.45
C THR A 16 39.59 -38.54 6.78
N GLU A 17 38.56 -37.91 7.35
CA GLU A 17 37.19 -37.98 6.83
C GLU A 17 36.88 -36.75 5.96
N THR A 18 36.36 -37.00 4.76
CA THR A 18 35.90 -35.93 3.88
C THR A 18 34.47 -35.56 4.26
N LEU A 19 34.30 -34.39 4.88
CA LEU A 19 32.99 -33.81 5.17
C LEU A 19 32.48 -33.01 3.97
N THR A 20 31.18 -33.09 3.73
CA THR A 20 30.47 -32.21 2.79
C THR A 20 30.33 -30.80 3.37
N LEU A 21 30.04 -29.82 2.51
CA LEU A 21 29.81 -28.43 2.95
C LEU A 21 28.64 -28.33 3.94
N ASP A 22 27.56 -29.07 3.68
CA ASP A 22 26.36 -29.06 4.52
C ASP A 22 26.64 -29.62 5.93
N GLU A 23 27.42 -30.69 6.03
CA GLU A 23 27.85 -31.27 7.31
C GLU A 23 28.74 -30.30 8.09
N MET A 24 29.68 -29.62 7.40
CA MET A 24 30.53 -28.60 8.02
C MET A 24 29.73 -27.40 8.53
N ILE A 25 28.70 -26.96 7.79
CA ILE A 25 27.81 -25.88 8.23
C ILE A 25 27.05 -26.32 9.48
N ALA A 26 26.45 -27.52 9.48
CA ALA A 26 25.69 -28.02 10.64
C ALA A 26 26.55 -28.14 11.91
N LEU A 27 27.78 -28.66 11.77
CA LEU A 27 28.71 -28.77 12.89
C LEU A 27 29.15 -27.40 13.41
N LEU A 28 29.38 -26.44 12.51
CA LEU A 28 29.77 -25.08 12.88
C LEU A 28 28.62 -24.34 13.57
N GLU A 29 27.38 -24.49 13.09
CA GLU A 29 26.19 -23.91 13.73
C GLU A 29 26.02 -24.43 15.16
N GLU A 30 26.09 -25.76 15.37
CA GLU A 30 26.00 -26.39 16.68
C GLU A 30 27.15 -25.94 17.62
N ALA A 31 28.37 -25.85 17.10
CA ALA A 31 29.51 -25.39 17.89
C ALA A 31 29.38 -23.93 18.30
N LEU A 32 28.87 -23.07 17.41
CA LEU A 32 28.65 -21.65 17.69
C LEU A 32 27.53 -21.42 18.71
N ASP A 33 26.49 -22.26 18.70
CA ASP A 33 25.38 -22.18 19.67
C ASP A 33 25.85 -22.49 21.10
N ASN A 34 26.86 -23.37 21.23
CA ASN A 34 27.43 -23.77 22.52
C ASN A 34 28.56 -22.86 23.05
N VAL A 35 28.88 -21.75 22.36
CA VAL A 35 29.94 -20.83 22.81
C VAL A 35 29.48 -19.97 23.97
N HIS A 36 30.10 -20.15 25.14
CA HIS A 36 29.90 -19.27 26.29
C HIS A 36 31.03 -18.24 26.44
N TYR A 37 30.67 -16.98 26.66
CA TYR A 37 31.63 -15.94 27.04
C TYR A 37 32.17 -16.23 28.45
N SER A 38 33.43 -15.84 28.69
CA SER A 38 34.01 -15.89 30.03
C SER A 38 33.21 -15.02 31.00
N MET A 39 32.99 -15.52 32.22
CA MET A 39 32.31 -14.76 33.28
C MET A 39 32.98 -13.39 33.49
N ILE A 40 32.18 -12.32 33.53
CA ILE A 40 32.66 -10.98 33.82
C ILE A 40 33.17 -10.95 35.27
N PRO A 41 34.42 -10.53 35.53
CA PRO A 41 34.92 -10.44 36.90
C PRO A 41 34.05 -9.52 37.77
N PRO A 42 33.68 -9.92 39.00
CA PRO A 42 32.83 -9.11 39.87
C PRO A 42 33.53 -7.83 40.34
N SER A 43 32.76 -6.74 40.51
CA SER A 43 33.23 -5.48 41.11
C SER A 43 33.10 -5.49 42.64
N LEU A 44 33.64 -4.47 43.32
CA LEU A 44 33.56 -4.35 44.79
C LEU A 44 32.14 -4.05 45.31
N ASP A 45 31.33 -3.33 44.54
CA ASP A 45 29.95 -2.98 44.89
C ASP A 45 29.03 -3.30 43.71
N HIS A 46 28.17 -4.31 43.89
CA HIS A 46 27.26 -4.80 42.88
C HIS A 46 26.06 -5.54 43.51
N VAL A 47 24.98 -5.63 42.73
CA VAL A 47 23.88 -6.56 43.01
C VAL A 47 24.25 -7.92 42.40
N ALA A 48 24.30 -8.97 43.24
CA ALA A 48 24.57 -10.32 42.78
C ALA A 48 23.30 -10.94 42.18
N ILE A 49 23.34 -11.28 40.88
CA ILE A 49 22.28 -12.01 40.19
C ILE A 49 22.83 -13.41 39.90
N THR A 50 22.24 -14.43 40.52
CA THR A 50 22.71 -15.81 40.43
C THR A 50 21.56 -16.80 40.54
N THR A 51 21.78 -18.04 40.10
CA THR A 51 20.85 -19.14 40.35
C THR A 51 20.92 -19.60 41.80
N ILE A 52 19.86 -20.27 42.26
CA ILE A 52 19.74 -20.78 43.63
C ILE A 52 20.84 -21.80 43.93
N GLU A 53 21.22 -22.66 42.97
CA GLU A 53 22.24 -23.70 43.21
C GLU A 53 23.63 -23.10 43.46
N ARG A 54 23.95 -21.99 42.78
CA ARG A 54 25.25 -21.31 42.91
C ARG A 54 25.36 -20.49 44.19
N ALA A 55 24.24 -20.10 44.80
CA ALA A 55 24.19 -19.26 45.99
C ALA A 55 24.29 -20.03 47.33
N TYR A 56 24.60 -21.33 47.30
CA TYR A 56 24.45 -22.21 48.48
C TYR A 56 25.27 -21.80 49.72
N SER A 57 26.41 -21.10 49.56
CA SER A 57 27.32 -20.74 50.67
C SER A 57 27.27 -19.27 51.07
N GLN A 58 26.45 -18.45 50.40
CA GLN A 58 26.40 -17.00 50.61
C GLN A 58 25.10 -16.60 51.30
N SER A 59 25.13 -15.51 52.07
CA SER A 59 23.96 -14.85 52.63
C SER A 59 24.02 -13.36 52.33
N TRP A 60 22.86 -12.73 52.21
CA TRP A 60 22.76 -11.31 51.97
C TRP A 60 21.71 -10.66 52.88
N PRO A 61 21.86 -9.38 53.23
CA PRO A 61 20.84 -8.66 54.00
C PRO A 61 19.46 -8.71 53.34
N ARG A 62 19.41 -8.60 52.00
CA ARG A 62 18.17 -8.63 51.23
C ARG A 62 18.31 -9.58 50.05
N VAL A 63 17.34 -10.47 49.87
CA VAL A 63 17.30 -11.43 48.75
C VAL A 63 15.96 -11.33 48.03
N TYR A 64 16.01 -11.32 46.70
CA TYR A 64 14.86 -11.34 45.82
C TYR A 64 14.84 -12.67 45.06
N VAL A 65 13.81 -13.49 45.30
CA VAL A 65 13.59 -14.75 44.58
C VAL A 65 12.51 -14.51 43.53
N MET A 66 12.92 -14.47 42.28
CA MET A 66 12.07 -14.09 41.15
C MET A 66 11.64 -15.31 40.33
N GLY A 67 10.52 -15.19 39.61
CA GLY A 67 10.07 -16.23 38.67
C GLY A 67 9.51 -17.47 39.36
N LEU A 68 8.91 -17.34 40.55
CA LEU A 68 8.20 -18.43 41.23
C LEU A 68 6.85 -18.73 40.55
N ASN A 69 6.93 -19.13 39.28
CA ASN A 69 5.80 -19.51 38.44
C ASN A 69 5.65 -21.04 38.36
N GLN A 70 4.43 -21.52 38.13
CA GLN A 70 4.16 -22.95 37.97
C GLN A 70 4.96 -23.52 36.78
N GLY A 71 5.66 -24.65 37.00
CA GLY A 71 6.50 -25.30 35.99
C GLY A 71 7.89 -24.70 35.84
N VAL A 72 8.11 -23.46 36.30
CA VAL A 72 9.43 -22.81 36.40
C VAL A 72 10.09 -23.14 37.73
N PHE A 73 9.33 -23.05 38.83
CA PHE A 73 9.79 -23.42 40.16
C PHE A 73 8.65 -24.00 41.01
N PRO A 74 8.71 -25.28 41.43
CA PRO A 74 9.69 -26.28 41.04
C PRO A 74 9.74 -26.50 39.54
N GLN A 75 10.92 -26.79 38.98
CA GLN A 75 11.03 -27.14 37.57
C GLN A 75 10.28 -28.43 37.27
N ASN A 76 9.50 -28.45 36.19
CA ASN A 76 8.96 -29.69 35.67
C ASN A 76 10.13 -30.54 35.16
N MET A 77 10.31 -31.74 35.72
CA MET A 77 11.27 -32.72 35.19
C MET A 77 10.88 -33.03 33.74
N GLY A 78 11.73 -32.63 32.80
CA GLY A 78 11.56 -32.93 31.38
C GLY A 78 11.79 -34.42 31.07
N ASP A 79 11.88 -34.72 29.76
CA ASP A 79 12.09 -36.06 29.23
C ASP A 79 13.27 -36.78 29.93
N GLU A 80 13.09 -38.05 30.32
CA GLU A 80 14.02 -38.86 31.10
C GLU A 80 15.36 -39.19 30.37
N GLY A 81 15.56 -38.59 29.19
CA GLY A 81 16.69 -38.85 28.31
C GLY A 81 16.64 -40.24 27.69
N LEU A 82 17.81 -40.76 27.27
CA LEU A 82 17.91 -42.07 26.63
C LEU A 82 17.57 -43.24 27.57
N ILE A 83 17.84 -43.09 28.87
CA ILE A 83 17.62 -44.14 29.88
C ILE A 83 16.54 -43.67 30.84
N LYS A 84 15.39 -44.35 30.78
CA LYS A 84 14.21 -44.04 31.58
C LYS A 84 14.39 -44.38 33.04
N ASP A 85 13.61 -43.74 33.92
CA ASP A 85 13.74 -43.94 35.38
C ASP A 85 13.50 -45.39 35.78
N ARG A 86 12.55 -46.07 35.13
CA ARG A 86 12.30 -47.50 35.33
C ARG A 86 13.50 -48.39 34.96
N GLU A 87 14.23 -48.01 33.91
CA GLU A 87 15.44 -48.74 33.49
C GLU A 87 16.58 -48.49 34.48
N ARG A 88 16.69 -47.28 35.03
CA ARG A 88 17.65 -46.95 36.10
C ARG A 88 17.39 -47.76 37.37
N GLU A 89 16.12 -47.88 37.78
CA GLU A 89 15.73 -48.69 38.94
C GLU A 89 16.11 -50.16 38.73
N ALA A 90 15.79 -50.74 37.57
CA ALA A 90 16.14 -52.12 37.24
C ALA A 90 17.67 -52.34 37.20
N LEU A 91 18.44 -51.38 36.70
CA LEU A 91 19.90 -51.43 36.72
C LEU A 91 20.46 -51.32 38.15
N ALA A 92 19.88 -50.46 38.99
CA ALA A 92 20.27 -50.32 40.39
C ALA A 92 20.01 -51.61 41.17
N GLU A 93 18.88 -52.27 40.95
CA GLU A 93 18.57 -53.60 41.51
C GLU A 93 19.55 -54.68 41.04
N ALA A 94 20.06 -54.55 39.81
CA ALA A 94 21.13 -55.41 39.27
C ALA A 94 22.54 -55.02 39.75
N GLY A 95 22.67 -54.03 40.64
CA GLY A 95 23.93 -53.57 41.23
C GLY A 95 24.68 -52.51 40.42
N ILE A 96 24.07 -51.96 39.35
CA ILE A 96 24.64 -50.89 38.52
C ILE A 96 23.93 -49.58 38.86
N VAL A 97 24.58 -48.75 39.67
CA VAL A 97 24.03 -47.45 40.08
C VAL A 97 24.42 -46.37 39.07
N LEU A 98 23.43 -45.81 38.38
CA LEU A 98 23.58 -44.66 37.49
C LEU A 98 23.30 -43.34 38.21
N ALA A 99 23.55 -42.21 37.54
CA ALA A 99 23.15 -40.89 38.03
C ALA A 99 21.63 -40.84 38.30
N GLU A 100 21.23 -40.00 39.25
CA GLU A 100 19.86 -39.88 39.74
C GLU A 100 18.84 -39.58 38.63
N GLY A 101 17.66 -40.20 38.74
CA GLY A 101 16.49 -39.99 37.88
C GLY A 101 15.69 -38.73 38.21
N ALA A 102 14.47 -38.60 37.68
CA ALA A 102 13.60 -37.44 37.88
C ALA A 102 13.10 -37.31 39.34
N LEU A 103 12.86 -38.44 40.02
CA LEU A 103 12.34 -38.47 41.41
C LEU A 103 13.30 -37.85 42.46
N PRO A 104 14.59 -38.23 42.56
CA PRO A 104 15.53 -37.58 43.47
C PRO A 104 15.80 -36.12 43.14
N LYS A 105 15.81 -35.75 41.86
CA LYS A 105 15.89 -34.34 41.43
C LYS A 105 14.69 -33.53 41.92
N ALA A 106 13.49 -34.12 42.02
CA ALA A 106 12.32 -33.43 42.59
C ALA A 106 12.45 -33.22 44.12
N PHE A 107 13.13 -34.13 44.82
CA PHE A 107 13.53 -33.89 46.21
C PHE A 107 14.58 -32.78 46.34
N ASN A 108 15.47 -32.66 45.36
CA ASN A 108 16.43 -31.56 45.27
C ASN A 108 15.73 -30.19 45.14
N GLU A 109 14.62 -30.08 44.39
CA GLU A 109 13.85 -28.83 44.29
C GLU A 109 13.32 -28.31 45.64
N ASN A 110 12.91 -29.19 46.56
CA ASN A 110 12.52 -28.77 47.91
C ASN A 110 13.71 -28.25 48.72
N PHE A 111 14.90 -28.82 48.50
CA PHE A 111 16.14 -28.31 49.10
C PHE A 111 16.55 -26.97 48.49
N LEU A 112 16.42 -26.79 47.18
CA LEU A 112 16.62 -25.50 46.51
C LEU A 112 15.64 -24.45 47.05
N LEU A 113 14.37 -24.81 47.26
CA LEU A 113 13.39 -23.94 47.90
C LEU A 113 13.87 -23.51 49.29
N TYR A 114 14.30 -24.47 50.12
CA TYR A 114 14.86 -24.16 51.44
C TYR A 114 16.05 -23.19 51.34
N LEU A 115 16.97 -23.41 50.40
CA LEU A 115 18.10 -22.50 50.18
C LEU A 115 17.62 -21.10 49.81
N ALA A 116 16.76 -20.98 48.80
CA ALA A 116 16.22 -19.71 48.33
C ALA A 116 15.54 -18.90 49.45
N MET A 117 14.82 -19.59 50.35
CA MET A 117 14.09 -18.96 51.44
C MET A 117 14.98 -18.61 52.65
N THR A 118 16.21 -19.13 52.73
CA THR A 118 17.09 -18.96 53.90
C THR A 118 18.37 -18.16 53.63
N ARG A 119 18.57 -17.62 52.42
CA ARG A 119 19.73 -16.77 52.10
C ARG A 119 19.60 -15.33 52.59
N ALA A 120 18.38 -14.88 52.89
CA ALA A 120 18.11 -13.54 53.40
C ALA A 120 18.38 -13.46 54.91
N GLU A 121 19.18 -12.48 55.33
CA GLU A 121 19.42 -12.21 56.76
C GLU A 121 18.38 -11.25 57.35
N GLN A 122 17.81 -10.34 56.54
CA GLN A 122 16.86 -9.33 57.01
C GLN A 122 15.54 -9.35 56.23
N HIS A 123 15.60 -9.36 54.89
CA HIS A 123 14.40 -9.28 54.07
C HIS A 123 14.45 -10.24 52.89
N LEU A 124 13.36 -11.00 52.73
CA LEU A 124 13.14 -11.89 51.60
C LEU A 124 11.93 -11.38 50.81
N THR A 125 12.13 -11.09 49.54
CA THR A 125 11.05 -10.77 48.61
C THR A 125 10.91 -11.90 47.60
N ILE A 126 9.69 -12.36 47.39
CA ILE A 126 9.39 -13.39 46.39
C ILE A 126 8.45 -12.82 45.33
N SER A 127 8.68 -13.14 44.06
CA SER A 127 7.85 -12.65 42.96
C SER A 127 7.58 -13.73 41.91
N TYR A 128 6.47 -13.56 41.20
CA TYR A 128 6.06 -14.36 40.06
C TYR A 128 5.47 -13.42 39.01
N ALA A 129 5.58 -13.79 37.73
CA ALA A 129 4.97 -13.03 36.64
C ALA A 129 3.48 -13.40 36.50
N GLY A 130 2.61 -12.42 36.27
CA GLY A 130 1.19 -12.65 35.96
C GLY A 130 0.93 -13.01 34.50
N SER A 131 1.84 -12.62 33.60
CA SER A 131 1.79 -12.96 32.18
C SER A 131 3.19 -13.11 31.58
N ASN A 132 3.30 -13.81 30.45
CA ASN A 132 4.52 -13.82 29.63
C ASN A 132 4.60 -12.58 28.71
N ASP A 133 5.65 -12.51 27.89
CA ASP A 133 5.90 -11.39 26.95
C ASP A 133 4.83 -11.26 25.84
N GLU A 134 4.08 -12.33 25.58
CA GLU A 134 2.97 -12.37 24.62
C GLU A 134 1.61 -12.03 25.26
N GLY A 135 1.58 -11.85 26.59
CA GLY A 135 0.37 -11.55 27.37
C GLY A 135 -0.43 -12.78 27.83
N GLU A 136 0.09 -14.00 27.64
CA GLU A 136 -0.55 -15.21 28.17
C GLU A 136 -0.42 -15.27 29.69
N GLY A 137 -1.50 -15.64 30.38
CA GLY A 137 -1.54 -15.72 31.84
C GLY A 137 -0.60 -16.78 32.40
N LEU A 138 0.19 -16.40 33.40
CA LEU A 138 1.09 -17.30 34.13
C LEU A 138 0.58 -17.50 35.56
N GLU A 139 0.60 -18.76 36.00
CA GLU A 139 0.20 -19.12 37.36
C GLU A 139 1.36 -19.03 38.34
N SER A 140 1.04 -18.63 39.57
CA SER A 140 1.99 -18.66 40.69
C SER A 140 2.35 -20.11 41.07
N SER A 141 3.58 -20.31 41.54
CA SER A 141 4.02 -21.57 42.12
C SER A 141 3.17 -21.97 43.33
N LEU A 142 2.96 -23.28 43.53
CA LEU A 142 2.33 -23.84 44.72
C LEU A 142 3.04 -23.43 46.02
N VAL A 143 4.33 -23.10 45.95
CA VAL A 143 5.12 -22.58 47.06
C VAL A 143 4.49 -21.31 47.64
N ILE A 144 4.04 -20.39 46.78
CA ILE A 144 3.44 -19.12 47.21
C ILE A 144 2.13 -19.41 47.95
N LYS A 145 1.29 -20.27 47.39
CA LYS A 145 0.02 -20.70 48.02
C LYS A 145 0.26 -21.36 49.39
N ARG A 146 1.34 -22.13 49.53
CA ARG A 146 1.76 -22.74 50.80
C ARG A 146 2.25 -21.71 51.83
N LEU A 147 3.04 -20.73 51.41
CA LEU A 147 3.50 -19.67 52.32
C LEU A 147 2.33 -18.80 52.80
N GLN A 148 1.35 -18.54 51.94
CA GLN A 148 0.12 -17.85 52.30
C GLN A 148 -0.72 -18.63 53.32
N SER A 149 -0.89 -19.95 53.11
CA SER A 149 -1.68 -20.78 54.03
C SER A 149 -1.03 -20.93 55.41
N LEU A 150 0.30 -20.86 55.48
CA LEU A 150 1.07 -20.86 56.72
C LEU A 150 1.15 -19.48 57.39
N GLY A 151 0.62 -18.43 56.77
CA GLY A 151 0.63 -17.06 57.30
C GLY A 151 1.98 -16.34 57.19
N PHE A 152 2.92 -16.85 56.38
CA PHE A 152 4.21 -16.19 56.13
C PHE A 152 4.13 -15.07 55.10
N CYS A 153 3.13 -15.10 54.22
CA CYS A 153 2.88 -14.06 53.22
C CYS A 153 1.39 -13.72 53.16
N THR A 154 1.06 -12.47 52.87
CA THR A 154 -0.31 -12.00 52.62
C THR A 154 -0.68 -12.14 51.14
N SER A 155 -1.74 -11.46 50.70
CA SER A 155 -2.02 -11.26 49.27
C SER A 155 -0.80 -10.68 48.55
N PRO A 156 -0.55 -11.10 47.30
CA PRO A 156 0.53 -10.53 46.48
C PRO A 156 0.29 -9.03 46.29
N ILE A 157 1.39 -8.26 46.31
CA ILE A 157 1.38 -6.87 45.90
C ILE A 157 1.54 -6.86 44.39
N GLU A 158 0.53 -6.38 43.68
CA GLU A 158 0.58 -6.22 42.23
C GLU A 158 1.45 -5.02 41.87
N VAL A 159 2.44 -5.22 40.98
CA VAL A 159 3.25 -4.14 40.45
C VAL A 159 2.53 -3.60 39.21
N PRO A 160 1.97 -2.38 39.24
CA PRO A 160 1.11 -1.88 38.19
C PRO A 160 1.91 -1.52 36.94
N PHE A 161 1.30 -1.74 35.77
CA PHE A 161 1.87 -1.32 34.48
C PHE A 161 1.81 0.21 34.26
N THR A 162 0.99 0.90 35.03
CA THR A 162 0.81 2.36 34.98
C THR A 162 1.06 2.96 36.36
N ILE A 163 1.55 4.21 36.39
CA ILE A 163 1.76 4.93 37.66
C ILE A 163 0.40 5.20 38.30
N GLN A 164 0.24 4.71 39.53
CA GLN A 164 -0.96 4.89 40.34
C GLN A 164 -0.98 6.26 41.00
N ASP A 165 -2.18 6.77 41.27
CA ASP A 165 -2.36 8.04 41.95
C ASP A 165 -1.82 7.96 43.39
N GLY A 166 -1.00 8.93 43.77
CA GLY A 166 -0.41 9.01 45.10
C GLY A 166 0.89 8.23 45.29
N THR A 167 1.41 7.55 44.26
CA THR A 167 2.72 6.85 44.29
C THR A 167 3.76 7.48 43.36
N GLU A 168 3.52 8.70 42.86
CA GLU A 168 4.34 9.32 41.83
C GLU A 168 5.78 9.62 42.28
N ASP A 169 6.02 9.76 43.59
CA ASP A 169 7.34 9.95 44.18
C ASP A 169 8.24 8.71 44.02
N GLU A 170 7.67 7.50 43.97
CA GLU A 170 8.41 6.26 43.73
C GLU A 170 9.07 6.24 42.33
N TYR A 171 8.56 7.06 41.41
CA TYR A 171 9.04 7.18 40.04
C TYR A 171 10.02 8.35 39.84
N LEU A 172 10.43 9.04 40.91
CA LEU A 172 11.42 10.13 40.92
C LEU A 172 12.79 9.64 41.44
N TRP A 173 13.53 8.92 40.59
CA TRP A 173 14.73 8.18 40.98
C TRP A 173 15.94 8.59 40.15
N ARG A 174 15.92 8.28 38.86
CA ARG A 174 16.95 8.70 37.91
C ARG A 174 16.34 9.74 36.97
N PRO A 175 16.91 10.96 36.87
CA PRO A 175 16.31 12.03 36.09
C PRO A 175 15.92 11.64 34.65
N TYR A 176 16.76 10.87 33.96
CA TYR A 176 16.48 10.46 32.58
C TYR A 176 15.27 9.50 32.49
N GLN A 177 15.20 8.51 33.37
CA GLN A 177 14.08 7.57 33.47
C GLN A 177 12.80 8.29 33.89
N SER A 178 12.86 9.13 34.93
CA SER A 178 11.71 9.91 35.40
C SER A 178 11.17 10.86 34.33
N LEU A 179 12.04 11.52 33.56
CA LEU A 179 11.62 12.35 32.43
C LEU A 179 10.94 11.55 31.33
N SER A 180 11.33 10.29 31.14
CA SER A 180 10.71 9.40 30.15
C SER A 180 9.24 9.12 30.46
N LEU A 181 8.85 9.15 31.73
CA LEU A 181 7.47 8.92 32.19
C LEU A 181 6.56 10.15 31.97
N LEU A 182 7.13 11.32 31.69
CA LEU A 182 6.34 12.53 31.42
C LEU A 182 5.42 12.38 30.19
N SER A 183 5.81 11.59 29.18
CA SER A 183 4.97 11.41 27.98
C SER A 183 3.61 10.79 28.32
N GLU A 184 3.59 9.81 29.22
CA GLU A 184 2.36 9.18 29.70
C GLU A 184 1.49 10.20 30.48
N ARG A 185 2.13 10.99 31.34
CA ARG A 185 1.43 12.01 32.15
C ARG A 185 0.86 13.12 31.29
N TRP A 186 1.55 13.56 30.25
CA TRP A 186 1.01 14.53 29.31
C TRP A 186 -0.17 13.96 28.53
N GLY A 187 -0.11 12.69 28.12
CA GLY A 187 -1.28 12.00 27.53
C GLY A 187 -2.51 12.08 28.45
N ALA A 188 -2.34 11.78 29.74
CA ALA A 188 -3.41 11.90 30.73
C ALA A 188 -3.95 13.35 30.83
N LEU A 189 -3.05 14.35 30.85
CA LEU A 189 -3.43 15.77 30.88
C LEU A 189 -4.27 16.18 29.66
N PHE A 190 -3.90 15.74 28.45
CA PHE A 190 -4.66 16.04 27.23
C PHE A 190 -6.00 15.33 27.18
N SER A 191 -6.13 14.19 27.86
CA SER A 191 -7.41 13.50 28.08
C SER A 191 -8.25 14.13 29.20
N GLY A 192 -7.83 15.28 29.77
CA GLY A 192 -8.55 16.00 30.81
C GLY A 192 -8.31 15.49 32.23
N VAL A 193 -7.35 14.58 32.43
CA VAL A 193 -7.00 14.06 33.76
C VAL A 193 -5.94 14.95 34.40
N PRO A 194 -6.17 15.49 35.61
CA PRO A 194 -5.18 16.32 36.28
C PRO A 194 -3.91 15.51 36.59
N VAL A 195 -2.74 16.13 36.41
CA VAL A 195 -1.45 15.51 36.74
C VAL A 195 -0.89 16.08 38.04
N SER A 196 -0.26 15.21 38.83
CA SER A 196 0.35 15.58 40.12
C SER A 196 1.34 16.75 39.98
N PRO A 197 1.37 17.70 40.95
CA PRO A 197 2.36 18.78 40.99
C PRO A 197 3.82 18.33 40.92
N LEU A 198 4.12 17.09 41.30
CA LEU A 198 5.46 16.49 41.20
C LEU A 198 5.97 16.48 39.76
N TRP A 199 5.12 16.14 38.79
CA TRP A 199 5.48 16.12 37.37
C TRP A 199 5.74 17.52 36.83
N TRP A 200 4.98 18.52 37.29
CA TRP A 200 5.26 19.93 37.00
C TRP A 200 6.59 20.39 37.60
N GLY A 201 6.92 19.93 38.80
CA GLY A 201 8.22 20.16 39.44
C GLY A 201 9.37 19.61 38.59
N LEU A 202 9.27 18.33 38.17
CA LEU A 202 10.26 17.69 37.31
C LEU A 202 10.40 18.40 35.96
N TYR A 203 9.28 18.77 35.33
CA TYR A 203 9.25 19.53 34.09
C TYR A 203 9.96 20.88 34.21
N ASN A 204 9.59 21.67 35.23
CA ASN A 204 10.15 23.00 35.45
C ASN A 204 11.65 22.93 35.77
N TRP A 205 12.06 21.98 36.61
CA TRP A 205 13.46 21.74 36.92
C TRP A 205 14.27 21.40 35.65
N ALA A 206 13.83 20.41 34.88
CA ALA A 206 14.54 19.96 33.67
C ALA A 206 14.59 21.04 32.57
N ARG A 207 13.59 21.94 32.51
CA ARG A 207 13.58 23.08 31.58
C ARG A 207 14.71 24.08 31.86
N HIS A 208 15.11 24.23 33.12
CA HIS A 208 16.17 25.14 33.54
C HIS A 208 17.55 24.47 33.65
N ASP A 209 17.62 23.14 33.58
CA ASP A 209 18.86 22.38 33.65
C ASP A 209 19.44 22.10 32.24
N GLY A 210 20.68 22.52 32.00
CA GLY A 210 21.32 22.37 30.70
C GLY A 210 21.60 20.92 30.27
N ALA A 211 21.77 19.99 31.23
CA ALA A 211 22.04 18.58 30.93
C ALA A 211 20.75 17.83 30.59
N TYR A 212 19.63 18.19 31.22
CA TYR A 212 18.36 17.46 31.06
C TYR A 212 17.34 18.11 30.13
N ARG A 213 17.52 19.39 29.78
CA ARG A 213 16.65 20.08 28.82
C ARG A 213 16.52 19.35 27.46
N PRO A 214 17.58 18.81 26.84
CA PRO A 214 17.42 18.07 25.57
C PRO A 214 16.53 16.84 25.72
N ARG A 215 16.61 16.13 26.86
CA ARG A 215 15.72 15.00 27.14
C ARG A 215 14.27 15.45 27.30
N LEU A 216 14.05 16.57 28.00
CA LEU A 216 12.72 17.15 28.16
C LEU A 216 12.10 17.53 26.80
N GLU A 217 12.87 18.18 25.91
CA GLU A 217 12.43 18.55 24.56
C GLU A 217 12.07 17.32 23.72
N ASP A 218 12.80 16.21 23.90
CA ASP A 218 12.52 14.96 23.20
C ASP A 218 11.23 14.27 23.68
N VAL A 219 11.06 14.09 25.00
CA VAL A 219 9.87 13.41 25.57
C VAL A 219 8.59 14.23 25.43
N SER A 220 8.70 15.55 25.26
CA SER A 220 7.55 16.45 25.07
C SER A 220 7.19 16.66 23.60
N ARG A 221 7.98 16.14 22.64
CA ARG A 221 7.73 16.35 21.20
C ARG A 221 6.36 15.81 20.75
N GLY A 222 5.97 14.64 21.27
CA GLY A 222 4.72 13.97 20.90
C GLY A 222 3.45 14.78 21.24
N ILE A 223 3.53 15.70 22.20
CA ILE A 223 2.40 16.55 22.60
C ILE A 223 1.91 17.45 21.45
N ARG A 224 2.83 17.87 20.58
CA ARG A 224 2.53 18.81 19.49
C ARG A 224 2.40 18.11 18.14
N ASP A 225 2.43 16.79 18.10
CA ASP A 225 2.37 16.03 16.86
C ASP A 225 0.91 15.88 16.39
N ASN A 226 0.52 16.73 15.45
CA ASN A 226 -0.77 16.66 14.75
C ASN A 226 -0.68 15.96 13.39
N ASN A 227 0.52 15.52 12.98
CA ASN A 227 0.79 14.96 11.66
C ASN A 227 0.33 15.85 10.48
N ASP A 228 0.29 17.17 10.67
CA ASP A 228 -0.05 18.13 9.61
C ASP A 228 1.15 18.46 8.73
N VAL A 229 0.89 18.65 7.44
CA VAL A 229 1.92 19.07 6.47
C VAL A 229 1.89 20.60 6.37
N PRO A 230 2.97 21.30 6.77
CA PRO A 230 3.02 22.75 6.63
C PRO A 230 3.01 23.13 5.14
N VAL A 231 2.45 24.30 4.83
CA VAL A 231 2.52 24.87 3.49
C VAL A 231 3.98 25.08 3.11
N ILE A 232 4.36 24.55 1.95
CA ILE A 232 5.74 24.62 1.47
C ILE A 232 6.01 26.03 0.92
N ALA A 233 7.12 26.62 1.35
CA ALA A 233 7.48 27.99 0.98
C ALA A 233 7.51 28.21 -0.56
N PRO A 234 7.01 29.34 -1.09
CA PRO A 234 6.92 29.60 -2.53
C PRO A 234 8.24 29.46 -3.30
N GLU A 235 9.37 29.75 -2.66
CA GLU A 235 10.70 29.62 -3.24
C GLU A 235 11.05 28.14 -3.47
N LEU A 236 10.67 27.26 -2.53
CA LEU A 236 10.85 25.82 -2.66
C LEU A 236 9.90 25.25 -3.71
N VAL A 237 8.63 25.68 -3.74
CA VAL A 237 7.66 25.27 -4.78
C VAL A 237 8.16 25.65 -6.16
N THR A 238 8.66 26.89 -6.31
CA THR A 238 9.25 27.37 -7.56
C THR A 238 10.46 26.53 -7.96
N GLY A 239 11.35 26.25 -7.00
CA GLY A 239 12.51 25.40 -7.20
C GLY A 239 12.18 23.95 -7.55
N LEU A 240 11.07 23.40 -7.04
CA LEU A 240 10.66 22.01 -7.28
C LEU A 240 9.87 21.85 -8.59
N PHE A 241 8.92 22.74 -8.87
CA PHE A 241 7.91 22.55 -9.90
C PHE A 241 7.90 23.61 -11.02
N LEU A 242 8.42 24.82 -10.79
CA LEU A 242 8.30 25.97 -11.71
C LEU A 242 9.64 26.51 -12.22
N LYS A 243 10.73 25.72 -12.24
CA LYS A 243 12.08 26.17 -12.64
C LYS A 243 12.14 26.91 -13.98
N ARG A 244 11.17 26.70 -14.88
CA ARG A 244 11.12 27.29 -16.23
C ARG A 244 10.01 28.35 -16.39
N GLY A 245 9.44 28.86 -15.29
CA GLY A 245 8.29 29.77 -15.30
C GLY A 245 6.94 29.09 -15.55
N TYR A 246 6.94 27.78 -15.77
CA TYR A 246 5.75 26.96 -15.95
C TYR A 246 5.91 25.61 -15.26
N MET A 247 4.78 25.00 -14.90
CA MET A 247 4.76 23.64 -14.39
C MET A 247 4.61 22.69 -15.56
N SER A 248 5.52 21.73 -15.73
CA SER A 248 5.38 20.69 -16.76
C SER A 248 4.94 19.38 -16.11
N GLY A 249 3.84 18.79 -16.61
CA GLY A 249 3.34 17.54 -16.06
C GLY A 249 2.46 16.76 -17.02
N SER A 250 2.35 15.46 -16.79
CA SER A 250 1.33 14.62 -17.41
C SER A 250 0.04 14.68 -16.61
N VAL A 251 -1.07 14.35 -17.27
CA VAL A 251 -2.40 14.27 -16.63
C VAL A 251 -2.40 13.35 -15.42
N THR A 252 -1.70 12.21 -15.54
CA THR A 252 -1.53 11.23 -14.46
C THR A 252 -0.87 11.81 -13.21
N ARG A 253 -0.09 12.90 -13.32
CA ARG A 253 0.45 13.61 -12.14
C ARG A 253 -0.65 14.38 -11.41
N LEU A 254 -1.52 15.06 -12.15
CA LEU A 254 -2.62 15.84 -11.56
C LEU A 254 -3.67 14.93 -10.92
N GLU A 255 -3.99 13.82 -11.58
CA GLU A 255 -4.84 12.77 -11.00
C GLU A 255 -4.26 12.28 -9.67
N LYS A 256 -2.94 12.09 -9.56
CA LYS A 256 -2.29 11.68 -8.30
C LYS A 256 -2.41 12.74 -7.20
N TYR A 257 -2.33 14.02 -7.54
CA TYR A 257 -2.60 15.09 -6.58
C TYR A 257 -4.05 15.04 -6.09
N ARG A 258 -5.01 14.89 -7.00
CA ARG A 258 -6.44 14.75 -6.67
C ARG A 258 -6.73 13.48 -5.86
N GLN A 259 -5.93 12.43 -6.02
CA GLN A 259 -6.02 11.25 -5.16
C GLN A 259 -5.54 11.55 -3.73
N CYS A 260 -4.34 12.12 -3.59
CA CYS A 260 -3.78 12.54 -2.31
C CYS A 260 -2.66 13.56 -2.56
N PRO A 261 -2.77 14.81 -2.09
CA PRO A 261 -1.75 15.84 -2.31
C PRO A 261 -0.38 15.45 -1.75
N PHE A 262 -0.34 14.83 -0.57
CA PHE A 262 0.93 14.34 0.00
C PHE A 262 1.57 13.23 -0.84
N LYS A 263 0.78 12.29 -1.39
CA LYS A 263 1.30 11.25 -2.30
C LYS A 263 1.96 11.88 -3.52
N PHE A 264 1.35 12.91 -4.08
CA PHE A 264 1.94 13.69 -5.16
C PHE A 264 3.27 14.33 -4.72
N TYR A 265 3.31 14.98 -3.55
CA TYR A 265 4.52 15.62 -3.04
C TYR A 265 5.66 14.63 -2.81
N ALA A 266 5.38 13.50 -2.15
CA ALA A 266 6.36 12.44 -1.92
C ALA A 266 6.93 11.89 -3.24
N GLN A 267 6.07 11.63 -4.22
CA GLN A 267 6.48 11.06 -5.50
C GLN A 267 7.17 12.06 -6.44
N TYR A 268 6.67 13.29 -6.54
CA TYR A 268 7.09 14.24 -7.59
C TYR A 268 7.88 15.43 -7.05
N GLY A 269 7.62 15.86 -5.82
CA GLY A 269 8.41 16.88 -5.13
C GLY A 269 9.71 16.27 -4.59
N LEU A 270 9.58 15.30 -3.69
CA LEU A 270 10.71 14.64 -3.03
C LEU A 270 11.38 13.54 -3.87
N LYS A 271 10.69 13.03 -4.89
CA LYS A 271 11.17 11.95 -5.77
C LYS A 271 11.53 10.68 -5.02
N LEU A 272 10.70 10.32 -4.05
CA LEU A 272 10.84 9.08 -3.30
C LEU A 272 10.44 7.90 -4.19
N GLU A 273 11.35 6.93 -4.33
CA GLU A 273 11.13 5.70 -5.07
C GLU A 273 11.20 4.49 -4.12
N PRO A 274 10.28 3.52 -4.25
CA PRO A 274 10.40 2.27 -3.52
C PRO A 274 11.66 1.50 -3.95
N ARG A 275 12.21 0.67 -3.06
CA ARG A 275 13.30 -0.24 -3.42
C ARG A 275 12.83 -1.16 -4.55
N LYS A 276 13.55 -1.16 -5.67
CA LYS A 276 13.28 -2.06 -6.80
C LYS A 276 13.54 -3.50 -6.36
N VAL A 277 12.52 -4.34 -6.45
CA VAL A 277 12.60 -5.80 -6.29
C VAL A 277 12.43 -6.40 -7.68
N ARG A 278 13.27 -7.36 -8.07
CA ARG A 278 13.17 -8.02 -9.38
C ARG A 278 11.87 -8.85 -9.38
N SER A 279 10.83 -8.32 -10.01
CA SER A 279 9.59 -9.03 -10.26
C SER A 279 9.06 -8.64 -11.63
N PHE A 280 8.80 -9.62 -12.49
CA PHE A 280 8.12 -9.38 -13.76
C PHE A 280 6.60 -9.29 -13.48
N GLY A 281 6.12 -8.09 -13.23
CA GLY A 281 4.77 -7.82 -12.75
C GLY A 281 3.77 -7.44 -13.85
N ALA A 282 2.53 -7.17 -13.43
CA ALA A 282 1.48 -6.67 -14.32
C ALA A 282 1.78 -5.28 -14.97
N PRO A 283 2.44 -4.31 -14.30
CA PRO A 283 2.78 -3.02 -14.91
C PRO A 283 3.76 -3.13 -16.08
N GLU A 284 4.79 -3.96 -15.94
CA GLU A 284 5.80 -4.19 -16.98
C GLU A 284 5.17 -4.86 -18.21
N ILE A 285 4.31 -5.86 -18.00
CA ILE A 285 3.53 -6.51 -19.08
C ILE A 285 2.65 -5.50 -19.83
N GLY A 286 2.01 -4.57 -19.13
CA GLY A 286 1.16 -3.55 -19.76
C GLY A 286 1.97 -2.63 -20.68
N THR A 287 3.00 -2.00 -20.14
CA THR A 287 3.91 -1.09 -20.87
C THR A 287 4.47 -1.77 -22.12
N PHE A 288 4.85 -3.02 -21.94
CA PHE A 288 5.35 -3.85 -22.99
C PHE A 288 4.32 -4.14 -24.10
N LEU A 289 3.08 -4.49 -23.74
CA LEU A 289 2.05 -4.77 -24.73
C LEU A 289 1.69 -3.49 -25.52
N HIS A 290 1.69 -2.32 -24.88
CA HIS A 290 1.52 -1.03 -25.55
C HIS A 290 2.60 -0.78 -26.60
N ALA A 291 3.88 -0.84 -26.21
CA ALA A 291 5.00 -0.59 -27.13
C ALA A 291 4.98 -1.51 -28.36
N ASN A 292 4.52 -2.74 -28.19
CA ASN A 292 4.37 -3.67 -29.31
C ASN A 292 3.19 -3.31 -30.21
N LEU A 293 2.03 -2.97 -29.65
CA LEU A 293 0.89 -2.50 -30.44
C LEU A 293 1.23 -1.23 -31.24
N GLU A 294 2.00 -0.31 -30.65
CA GLU A 294 2.58 0.86 -31.34
C GLU A 294 3.43 0.43 -32.52
N ARG A 295 4.42 -0.45 -32.30
CA ARG A 295 5.35 -0.93 -33.36
C ARG A 295 4.57 -1.52 -34.53
N LEU A 296 3.59 -2.38 -34.23
CA LEU A 296 2.76 -3.05 -35.22
C LEU A 296 1.89 -2.05 -35.99
N GLY A 297 1.20 -1.16 -35.29
CA GLY A 297 0.35 -0.18 -35.93
C GLY A 297 1.15 0.83 -36.76
N THR A 298 2.32 1.26 -36.28
CA THR A 298 3.20 2.19 -37.02
C THR A 298 3.72 1.56 -38.31
N GLN A 299 4.07 0.27 -38.26
CA GLN A 299 4.42 -0.49 -39.47
C GLN A 299 3.26 -0.47 -40.47
N LEU A 300 2.03 -0.78 -40.03
CA LEU A 300 0.85 -0.75 -40.89
C LEU A 300 0.64 0.62 -41.55
N LEU A 301 0.71 1.70 -40.76
CA LEU A 301 0.55 3.06 -41.29
C LEU A 301 1.64 3.42 -42.32
N SER A 302 2.89 3.00 -42.09
CA SER A 302 3.99 3.22 -43.04
C SER A 302 3.81 2.46 -44.37
N GLU A 303 3.08 1.34 -44.33
CA GLU A 303 2.72 0.53 -45.50
C GLU A 303 1.38 0.97 -46.12
N HIS A 304 0.77 2.05 -45.64
CA HIS A 304 -0.58 2.51 -46.01
C HIS A 304 -1.67 1.45 -45.80
N LYS A 305 -1.52 0.62 -44.76
CA LYS A 305 -2.45 -0.43 -44.35
C LYS A 305 -3.15 -0.08 -43.05
N GLN A 306 -4.30 -0.69 -42.86
CA GLN A 306 -5.10 -0.67 -41.65
C GLN A 306 -5.08 -2.04 -40.97
N TRP A 307 -5.54 -2.13 -39.72
CA TRP A 307 -5.63 -3.42 -39.02
C TRP A 307 -6.48 -4.44 -39.79
N ARG A 308 -7.54 -4.01 -40.49
CA ARG A 308 -8.39 -4.85 -41.33
C ARG A 308 -7.67 -5.55 -42.49
N ASP A 309 -6.48 -5.06 -42.88
CA ASP A 309 -5.72 -5.58 -44.03
C ASP A 309 -4.78 -6.74 -43.65
N LEU A 310 -4.75 -7.13 -42.37
CA LEU A 310 -3.96 -8.26 -41.88
C LEU A 310 -4.75 -9.59 -41.98
N ASP A 311 -4.28 -10.51 -42.81
CA ASP A 311 -4.78 -11.89 -42.82
C ASP A 311 -4.26 -12.71 -41.61
N GLU A 312 -4.81 -13.91 -41.40
CA GLU A 312 -4.45 -14.74 -40.23
C GLU A 312 -2.97 -15.11 -40.19
N THR A 313 -2.35 -15.37 -41.35
CA THR A 313 -0.93 -15.73 -41.47
C THR A 313 -0.06 -14.54 -41.08
N ALA A 314 -0.34 -13.36 -41.65
CA ALA A 314 0.36 -12.13 -41.34
C ALA A 314 0.22 -11.76 -39.86
N GLN A 315 -0.96 -11.93 -39.25
CA GLN A 315 -1.16 -11.73 -37.81
C GLN A 315 -0.23 -12.63 -36.97
N GLN A 316 -0.16 -13.92 -37.32
CA GLN A 316 0.68 -14.89 -36.59
C GLN A 316 2.17 -14.57 -36.75
N GLU A 317 2.64 -14.31 -37.97
CA GLU A 317 4.04 -13.96 -38.25
C GLU A 317 4.45 -12.68 -37.53
N LEU A 318 3.59 -11.66 -37.57
CA LEU A 318 3.82 -10.36 -36.94
C LEU A 318 3.92 -10.50 -35.42
N CYS A 319 3.00 -11.25 -34.79
CA CYS A 319 3.05 -11.54 -33.36
C CYS A 319 4.27 -12.39 -32.99
N ALA A 320 4.67 -13.35 -33.83
CA ALA A 320 5.81 -14.24 -33.59
C ALA A 320 7.14 -13.50 -33.69
N ARG A 321 7.31 -12.60 -34.68
CA ARG A 321 8.51 -11.75 -34.80
C ARG A 321 8.67 -10.86 -33.59
N VAL A 322 7.60 -10.15 -33.23
CA VAL A 322 7.57 -9.31 -32.03
C VAL A 322 7.96 -10.15 -30.80
N ALA A 323 7.31 -11.30 -30.60
CA ALA A 323 7.62 -12.21 -29.50
C ALA A 323 9.10 -12.66 -29.47
N ALA A 324 9.75 -12.82 -30.62
CA ALA A 324 11.16 -13.19 -30.70
C ALA A 324 12.09 -12.02 -30.32
N ASP A 325 11.86 -10.82 -30.85
CA ASP A 325 12.65 -9.62 -30.53
C ASP A 325 12.66 -9.33 -29.01
N ILE A 326 11.49 -9.54 -28.39
CA ILE A 326 11.25 -9.47 -26.96
C ILE A 326 12.14 -10.42 -26.15
N LEU A 327 12.22 -11.67 -26.62
CA LEU A 327 12.96 -12.72 -25.93
C LEU A 327 14.45 -12.42 -25.96
N GLU A 328 14.91 -11.77 -27.03
CA GLU A 328 16.30 -11.39 -27.23
C GLU A 328 16.70 -10.17 -26.40
N GLU A 329 15.87 -9.12 -26.33
CA GLU A 329 16.13 -7.92 -25.51
C GLU A 329 16.16 -8.22 -23.98
N ASN A 330 15.47 -9.27 -23.52
CA ASN A 330 15.44 -9.69 -22.10
C ASN A 330 16.52 -10.72 -21.72
N ARG A 331 17.49 -11.05 -22.60
CA ARG A 331 18.54 -12.08 -22.38
C ARG A 331 19.67 -11.73 -21.40
N TYR A 332 19.62 -10.60 -20.70
CA TYR A 332 20.78 -10.12 -19.95
C TYR A 332 21.19 -10.94 -18.69
N ASP A 333 20.52 -12.06 -18.37
CA ASP A 333 21.02 -13.08 -17.44
C ASP A 333 20.59 -14.48 -17.95
N GLU A 334 21.50 -15.19 -18.62
CA GLU A 334 21.22 -16.52 -19.19
C GLU A 334 21.19 -17.66 -18.15
N ASP A 335 21.69 -17.43 -16.93
CA ASP A 335 21.97 -18.52 -16.00
C ASP A 335 20.75 -19.04 -15.21
N GLU A 336 19.61 -18.35 -15.20
CA GLU A 336 18.42 -18.78 -14.45
C GLU A 336 17.08 -18.45 -15.14
N LYS A 337 16.85 -18.94 -16.37
CA LYS A 337 15.47 -18.95 -16.90
C LYS A 337 14.63 -19.99 -16.14
N THR A 338 13.77 -19.52 -15.25
CA THR A 338 12.87 -20.39 -14.49
C THR A 338 11.67 -20.84 -15.35
N ALA A 339 11.01 -21.93 -14.96
CA ALA A 339 9.75 -22.34 -15.60
C ALA A 339 8.65 -21.23 -15.53
N TYR A 340 8.77 -20.33 -14.55
CA TYR A 340 7.90 -19.18 -14.37
C TYR A 340 8.08 -18.14 -15.48
N ASP A 341 9.32 -17.82 -15.87
CA ASP A 341 9.61 -16.84 -16.92
C ASP A 341 9.03 -17.28 -18.27
N LYS A 342 9.21 -18.55 -18.62
CA LYS A 342 8.62 -19.14 -19.82
C LYS A 342 7.08 -19.04 -19.82
N ALA A 343 6.43 -19.28 -18.68
CA ALA A 343 4.98 -19.18 -18.57
C ALA A 343 4.47 -17.73 -18.76
N ILE A 344 5.25 -16.75 -18.30
CA ILE A 344 4.98 -15.33 -18.53
C ILE A 344 5.12 -14.99 -20.02
N GLU A 345 6.23 -15.39 -20.64
CA GLU A 345 6.50 -15.17 -22.07
C GLU A 345 5.31 -15.67 -22.91
N GLU A 346 4.90 -16.93 -22.73
CA GLU A 346 3.75 -17.51 -23.43
C GLU A 346 2.45 -16.75 -23.17
N ARG A 347 2.23 -16.28 -21.94
CA ARG A 347 1.03 -15.51 -21.59
C ARG A 347 1.00 -14.16 -22.31
N VAL A 348 2.14 -13.50 -22.40
CA VAL A 348 2.28 -12.22 -23.09
C VAL A 348 1.99 -12.40 -24.59
N VAL A 349 2.58 -13.39 -25.23
CA VAL A 349 2.34 -13.70 -26.65
C VAL A 349 0.86 -14.01 -26.92
N ARG A 350 0.24 -14.87 -26.11
CA ARG A 350 -1.21 -15.18 -26.24
C ARG A 350 -2.08 -13.94 -26.06
N THR A 351 -1.68 -13.01 -25.19
CA THR A 351 -2.42 -11.76 -24.97
C THR A 351 -2.28 -10.82 -26.14
N LEU A 352 -1.08 -10.70 -26.72
CA LEU A 352 -0.83 -9.91 -27.92
C LEU A 352 -1.63 -10.44 -29.11
N GLN A 353 -1.55 -11.75 -29.40
CA GLN A 353 -2.30 -12.41 -30.47
C GLN A 353 -3.81 -12.16 -30.35
N LYS A 354 -4.37 -12.33 -29.15
CA LYS A 354 -5.79 -12.10 -28.90
C LYS A 354 -6.17 -10.63 -29.10
N THR A 355 -5.29 -9.70 -28.73
CA THR A 355 -5.51 -8.27 -28.90
C THR A 355 -5.45 -7.86 -30.37
N VAL A 356 -4.43 -8.31 -31.12
CA VAL A 356 -4.31 -8.04 -32.56
C VAL A 356 -5.52 -8.58 -33.32
N SER A 357 -5.91 -9.84 -33.09
CA SER A 357 -7.11 -10.42 -33.69
C SER A 357 -8.37 -9.59 -33.42
N ARG A 358 -8.50 -9.06 -32.19
CA ARG A 358 -9.60 -8.16 -31.82
C ARG A 358 -9.55 -6.82 -32.56
N LEU A 359 -8.36 -6.22 -32.73
CA LEU A 359 -8.21 -4.96 -33.47
C LEU A 359 -8.49 -5.12 -34.96
N VAL A 360 -8.07 -6.25 -35.55
CA VAL A 360 -8.40 -6.63 -36.93
C VAL A 360 -9.91 -6.76 -37.09
N ASP A 361 -10.56 -7.52 -36.21
CA ASP A 361 -12.01 -7.71 -36.27
C ASP A 361 -12.77 -6.39 -36.10
N TRP A 362 -12.37 -5.52 -35.17
CA TRP A 362 -12.97 -4.20 -35.03
C TRP A 362 -12.78 -3.34 -36.29
N SER A 363 -11.54 -3.25 -36.78
CA SER A 363 -11.22 -2.46 -37.97
C SER A 363 -11.97 -2.96 -39.20
N SER A 364 -12.20 -4.27 -39.34
CA SER A 364 -12.99 -4.83 -40.45
C SER A 364 -14.46 -4.36 -40.46
N ARG A 365 -15.00 -4.04 -39.27
CA ARG A 365 -16.39 -3.62 -39.05
C ARG A 365 -16.54 -2.11 -38.90
N SER A 366 -15.45 -1.38 -38.67
CA SER A 366 -15.44 0.08 -38.54
C SER A 366 -15.26 0.75 -39.91
N SER A 367 -15.83 1.93 -40.07
CA SER A 367 -15.57 2.85 -41.19
C SER A 367 -14.53 3.90 -40.82
N PHE A 368 -14.10 3.94 -39.55
CA PHE A 368 -13.00 4.78 -39.10
C PHE A 368 -11.66 4.13 -39.47
N ASP A 369 -10.70 4.96 -39.86
CA ASP A 369 -9.33 4.56 -40.16
C ASP A 369 -8.39 5.07 -39.07
N THR A 370 -7.42 4.24 -38.67
CA THR A 370 -6.34 4.70 -37.79
C THR A 370 -5.50 5.71 -38.55
N MET A 371 -5.40 6.91 -37.99
CA MET A 371 -4.64 8.02 -38.57
C MET A 371 -3.39 8.34 -37.76
N TYR A 372 -3.47 8.22 -36.44
CA TYR A 372 -2.35 8.49 -35.56
C TYR A 372 -2.19 7.39 -34.50
N LEU A 373 -0.94 7.08 -34.19
CA LEU A 373 -0.54 6.22 -33.09
C LEU A 373 0.51 6.94 -32.27
N GLU A 374 0.42 6.79 -30.95
CA GLU A 374 1.37 7.37 -29.99
C GLU A 374 1.63 8.87 -30.24
N GLN A 375 0.55 9.59 -30.59
CA GLN A 375 0.59 10.98 -31.00
C GLN A 375 0.96 11.86 -29.82
N ASP A 376 2.19 12.35 -29.83
CA ASP A 376 2.71 13.26 -28.83
C ASP A 376 2.02 14.64 -28.88
N PHE A 377 1.82 15.23 -27.71
CA PHE A 377 1.51 16.64 -27.54
C PHE A 377 2.39 17.27 -26.46
N GLY A 378 2.92 18.45 -26.75
CA GLY A 378 3.87 19.15 -25.89
C GLY A 378 5.27 18.52 -25.86
N ARG A 379 5.61 17.65 -26.81
CA ARG A 379 6.97 17.15 -27.07
C ARG A 379 7.49 17.64 -28.43
N PRO A 380 8.81 17.65 -28.67
CA PRO A 380 9.34 17.96 -30.00
C PRO A 380 8.69 17.08 -31.08
N ASN A 381 8.39 17.65 -32.24
CA ASN A 381 7.77 16.97 -33.39
C ASN A 381 6.32 16.46 -33.17
N GLY A 382 5.70 16.75 -32.02
CA GLY A 382 4.29 16.48 -31.75
C GLY A 382 3.40 17.71 -31.89
N TRP A 383 2.14 17.59 -31.47
CA TRP A 383 1.23 18.73 -31.33
C TRP A 383 1.67 19.68 -30.21
N ASP A 384 1.10 20.87 -30.20
CA ASP A 384 1.36 21.84 -29.14
C ASP A 384 0.94 21.30 -27.76
N SER A 385 1.65 21.75 -26.72
CA SER A 385 1.23 21.48 -25.35
C SER A 385 -0.08 22.21 -25.04
N ILE A 386 -1.00 21.56 -24.34
CA ILE A 386 -2.12 22.25 -23.71
C ILE A 386 -1.57 23.14 -22.60
N LYS A 387 -1.93 24.43 -22.63
CA LYS A 387 -1.53 25.42 -21.64
C LYS A 387 -2.74 25.81 -20.82
N VAL A 388 -2.73 25.50 -19.54
CA VAL A 388 -3.77 25.90 -18.58
C VAL A 388 -3.23 27.06 -17.75
N SER A 389 -3.88 28.21 -17.77
CA SER A 389 -3.45 29.38 -16.99
C SER A 389 -3.59 29.12 -15.49
N LEU A 390 -2.59 29.53 -14.70
CA LEU A 390 -2.60 29.45 -13.24
C LEU A 390 -2.69 30.84 -12.57
N GLY A 391 -2.74 31.92 -13.35
CA GLY A 391 -2.59 33.31 -12.88
C GLY A 391 -1.12 33.77 -12.78
N ASP A 392 -0.90 35.08 -12.65
CA ASP A 392 0.43 35.73 -12.53
C ASP A 392 1.45 35.31 -13.60
N ASP A 393 1.04 35.27 -14.88
CA ASP A 393 1.84 34.79 -16.02
C ASP A 393 2.37 33.35 -15.91
N ARG A 394 1.92 32.58 -14.91
CA ARG A 394 2.23 31.16 -14.74
C ARG A 394 1.19 30.32 -15.47
N TYR A 395 1.66 29.20 -16.00
CA TYR A 395 0.79 28.21 -16.63
C TYR A 395 1.26 26.79 -16.35
N LEU A 396 0.31 25.88 -16.37
CA LEU A 396 0.53 24.45 -16.42
C LEU A 396 0.67 24.04 -17.90
N ARG A 397 1.82 23.48 -18.23
CA ARG A 397 2.15 22.91 -19.53
C ARG A 397 1.92 21.41 -19.49
N LEU A 398 0.81 20.97 -20.08
CA LEU A 398 0.50 19.55 -20.16
C LEU A 398 1.26 18.92 -21.32
N VAL A 399 1.86 17.79 -21.01
CA VAL A 399 2.54 16.92 -21.98
C VAL A 399 1.98 15.53 -21.85
N GLY A 400 1.84 14.84 -22.98
CA GLY A 400 1.32 13.49 -23.01
C GLY A 400 1.41 12.92 -24.41
N GLN A 401 0.80 11.76 -24.54
CA GLN A 401 0.87 10.93 -25.73
C GLN A 401 -0.48 10.22 -25.84
N ILE A 402 -1.12 10.33 -27.01
CA ILE A 402 -2.41 9.70 -27.28
C ILE A 402 -2.13 8.38 -27.99
N ASP A 403 -2.47 7.24 -27.37
CA ASP A 403 -2.12 5.92 -27.90
C ASP A 403 -2.62 5.70 -29.33
N ARG A 404 -3.88 6.04 -29.62
CA ARG A 404 -4.49 5.86 -30.95
C ARG A 404 -5.60 6.87 -31.23
N ILE A 405 -5.61 7.37 -32.47
CA ILE A 405 -6.66 8.24 -32.99
C ILE A 405 -7.16 7.65 -34.31
N ASP A 406 -8.47 7.37 -34.35
CA ASP A 406 -9.14 6.94 -35.56
C ASP A 406 -10.07 8.05 -36.07
N GLU A 407 -10.19 8.17 -37.40
CA GLU A 407 -10.96 9.24 -38.03
C GLU A 407 -11.94 8.70 -39.08
N TYR A 408 -13.07 9.38 -39.20
CA TYR A 408 -14.03 9.17 -40.27
C TYR A 408 -14.38 10.51 -40.90
N ASN A 409 -14.17 10.62 -42.22
CA ASN A 409 -14.47 11.82 -42.98
C ASN A 409 -15.81 11.66 -43.72
N ARG A 410 -16.72 12.60 -43.53
CA ARG A 410 -18.01 12.66 -44.21
C ARG A 410 -18.31 14.08 -44.66
N ASP A 411 -18.52 14.27 -45.96
CA ASP A 411 -18.91 15.55 -46.56
C ASP A 411 -17.98 16.73 -46.18
N GLY A 412 -16.68 16.46 -46.02
CA GLY A 412 -15.68 17.45 -45.60
C GLY A 412 -15.58 17.67 -44.09
N HIS A 413 -16.40 16.97 -43.30
CA HIS A 413 -16.38 17.03 -41.83
C HIS A 413 -15.71 15.79 -41.23
N THR A 414 -14.83 16.00 -40.25
CA THR A 414 -14.04 14.93 -39.62
C THR A 414 -14.62 14.55 -38.26
N TYR A 415 -14.85 13.25 -38.05
CA TYR A 415 -15.25 12.66 -36.78
C TYR A 415 -14.07 11.91 -36.18
N GLY A 416 -13.71 12.20 -34.93
CA GLY A 416 -12.52 11.65 -34.28
C GLY A 416 -12.84 10.70 -33.13
N MET A 417 -12.08 9.61 -33.02
CA MET A 417 -12.11 8.68 -31.89
C MET A 417 -10.76 8.70 -31.18
N VAL A 418 -10.77 8.92 -29.88
CA VAL A 418 -9.59 8.74 -29.03
C VAL A 418 -9.67 7.37 -28.36
N ILE A 419 -8.63 6.57 -28.54
CA ILE A 419 -8.55 5.21 -28.02
C ILE A 419 -7.26 5.10 -27.18
N ASP A 420 -7.42 4.69 -25.94
CA ASP A 420 -6.31 4.43 -25.01
C ASP A 420 -6.31 2.94 -24.63
N TYR A 421 -5.15 2.30 -24.72
CA TYR A 421 -5.00 0.89 -24.38
C TYR A 421 -4.90 0.74 -22.86
N LYS A 422 -5.54 -0.28 -22.29
CA LYS A 422 -5.44 -0.60 -20.85
C LYS A 422 -5.28 -2.10 -20.63
N SER A 423 -4.27 -2.52 -19.89
CA SER A 423 -4.10 -3.93 -19.49
C SER A 423 -5.08 -4.39 -18.39
N GLY A 424 -5.66 -3.44 -17.64
CA GLY A 424 -6.54 -3.69 -16.50
C GLY A 424 -8.05 -3.78 -16.84
N SER A 425 -8.88 -3.45 -15.84
CA SER A 425 -10.34 -3.37 -15.96
C SER A 425 -10.88 -1.94 -15.82
N THR A 426 -9.98 -0.95 -15.77
CA THR A 426 -10.24 0.47 -15.56
C THR A 426 -11.34 0.99 -16.48
N SER A 427 -12.39 1.60 -15.93
CA SER A 427 -13.39 2.37 -16.68
C SER A 427 -13.20 3.86 -16.45
N VAL A 428 -14.00 4.70 -17.10
CA VAL A 428 -14.20 6.11 -16.71
C VAL A 428 -15.70 6.34 -16.52
N ASN A 429 -16.07 7.27 -15.64
CA ASN A 429 -17.43 7.79 -15.51
C ASN A 429 -17.38 9.29 -15.15
N ALA A 430 -18.53 9.97 -15.20
CA ALA A 430 -18.56 11.43 -15.04
C ALA A 430 -18.21 11.85 -13.61
N GLN A 431 -18.51 11.03 -12.61
CA GLN A 431 -18.12 11.29 -11.21
C GLN A 431 -16.60 11.31 -11.05
N GLU A 432 -15.87 10.40 -11.69
CA GLU A 432 -14.41 10.36 -11.64
C GLU A 432 -13.78 11.56 -12.34
N ILE A 433 -14.38 12.04 -13.44
CA ILE A 433 -13.96 13.27 -14.12
C ILE A 433 -14.27 14.49 -13.23
N TYR A 434 -15.46 14.53 -12.63
CA TYR A 434 -15.93 15.63 -11.78
C TYR A 434 -14.97 15.90 -10.61
N TYR A 435 -14.47 14.84 -9.97
CA TYR A 435 -13.51 14.93 -8.87
C TYR A 435 -12.04 14.99 -9.32
N GLY A 436 -11.77 14.96 -10.63
CA GLY A 436 -10.40 14.99 -11.16
C GLY A 436 -9.60 13.71 -10.93
N LEU A 437 -10.27 12.58 -10.70
CA LEU A 437 -9.64 11.28 -10.46
C LEU A 437 -9.25 10.57 -11.76
N LYS A 438 -9.97 10.85 -12.86
CA LYS A 438 -9.66 10.38 -14.22
C LYS A 438 -9.91 11.47 -15.23
N LEU A 439 -8.84 12.08 -15.72
CA LEU A 439 -8.84 13.22 -16.64
C LEU A 439 -8.24 12.85 -18.00
N GLN A 440 -7.51 11.73 -18.09
CA GLN A 440 -6.72 11.33 -19.25
C GLN A 440 -7.50 11.41 -20.58
N LEU A 441 -8.66 10.75 -20.70
CA LEU A 441 -9.43 10.71 -21.95
C LEU A 441 -9.94 12.10 -22.39
N MET A 442 -10.43 12.91 -21.46
CA MET A 442 -10.88 14.28 -21.78
C MET A 442 -9.70 15.17 -22.18
N THR A 443 -8.53 14.96 -21.57
CA THR A 443 -7.31 15.69 -21.96
C THR A 443 -6.86 15.35 -23.37
N TYR A 444 -6.96 14.08 -23.75
CA TYR A 444 -6.61 13.66 -25.09
C TYR A 444 -7.59 14.21 -26.12
N LEU A 445 -8.87 14.28 -25.77
CA LEU A 445 -9.86 14.95 -26.61
C LEU A 445 -9.56 16.45 -26.77
N LEU A 446 -9.22 17.15 -25.69
CA LEU A 446 -8.78 18.54 -25.73
C LEU A 446 -7.56 18.74 -26.64
N ALA A 447 -6.56 17.85 -26.55
CA ALA A 447 -5.38 17.91 -27.40
C ALA A 447 -5.73 17.73 -28.89
N LEU A 448 -6.60 16.75 -29.19
CA LEU A 448 -7.10 16.51 -30.54
C LEU A 448 -7.89 17.71 -31.08
N GLU A 449 -8.85 18.24 -30.32
CA GLU A 449 -9.63 19.42 -30.70
C GLU A 449 -8.74 20.65 -30.94
N SER A 450 -7.76 20.88 -30.07
CA SER A 450 -6.82 21.99 -30.19
C SER A 450 -5.95 21.85 -31.45
N ALA A 451 -5.49 20.65 -31.79
CA ALA A 451 -4.70 20.41 -32.99
C ALA A 451 -5.54 20.66 -34.25
N TYR A 452 -6.78 20.17 -34.29
CA TYR A 452 -7.69 20.38 -35.40
C TYR A 452 -8.04 21.85 -35.62
N LYS A 453 -8.38 22.59 -34.56
CA LYS A 453 -8.66 24.03 -34.64
C LYS A 453 -7.48 24.85 -35.20
N LYS A 454 -6.25 24.37 -35.03
CA LYS A 454 -5.03 25.08 -35.45
C LYS A 454 -4.56 24.70 -36.86
N HIS A 455 -4.74 23.45 -37.25
CA HIS A 455 -4.14 22.88 -38.46
C HIS A 455 -5.15 22.56 -39.58
N HIS A 456 -6.46 22.65 -39.31
CA HIS A 456 -7.51 22.32 -40.25
C HIS A 456 -8.56 23.44 -40.34
N ASP A 457 -9.19 23.55 -41.51
CA ASP A 457 -10.21 24.59 -41.78
C ASP A 457 -11.53 24.34 -41.03
N GLN A 458 -11.82 23.08 -40.67
CA GLN A 458 -13.01 22.69 -39.92
C GLN A 458 -12.64 22.00 -38.60
N PRO A 459 -13.39 22.25 -37.52
CA PRO A 459 -13.20 21.54 -36.27
C PRO A 459 -13.64 20.08 -36.41
N MET A 460 -12.93 19.18 -35.73
CA MET A 460 -13.31 17.79 -35.59
C MET A 460 -14.52 17.66 -34.63
N THR A 461 -15.42 16.71 -34.89
CA THR A 461 -16.49 16.32 -33.95
C THR A 461 -16.11 15.05 -33.19
N PRO A 462 -16.14 15.08 -31.85
CA PRO A 462 -15.87 13.90 -31.04
C PRO A 462 -16.88 12.79 -31.32
N ALA A 463 -16.39 11.62 -31.72
CA ALA A 463 -17.21 10.45 -32.00
C ALA A 463 -17.14 9.45 -30.83
N ALA A 464 -15.95 9.22 -30.28
CA ALA A 464 -15.79 8.42 -29.06
C ALA A 464 -14.46 8.74 -28.33
N VAL A 465 -14.44 8.49 -27.03
CA VAL A 465 -13.23 8.53 -26.19
C VAL A 465 -13.27 7.33 -25.25
N VAL A 466 -12.43 6.33 -25.52
CA VAL A 466 -12.60 5.00 -24.94
C VAL A 466 -11.29 4.36 -24.52
N TYR A 467 -11.38 3.54 -23.48
CA TYR A 467 -10.41 2.51 -23.17
C TYR A 467 -10.71 1.24 -23.94
N THR A 468 -9.71 0.70 -24.62
CA THR A 468 -9.71 -0.65 -25.19
C THR A 468 -8.78 -1.55 -24.40
N TYR A 469 -9.17 -2.80 -24.16
CA TYR A 469 -8.47 -3.65 -23.21
C TYR A 469 -7.49 -4.61 -23.88
N VAL A 470 -6.24 -4.56 -23.41
CA VAL A 470 -5.14 -5.42 -23.86
C VAL A 470 -4.96 -6.55 -22.84
N LYS A 471 -5.90 -7.50 -22.86
CA LYS A 471 -5.93 -8.64 -21.94
C LYS A 471 -6.57 -9.86 -22.59
N ASN A 472 -6.26 -11.03 -22.05
CA ASN A 472 -6.89 -12.29 -22.42
C ASN A 472 -7.72 -12.81 -21.23
N PRO A 473 -9.00 -12.42 -21.11
CA PRO A 473 -9.82 -12.76 -19.95
C PRO A 473 -10.19 -14.24 -19.96
N ARG A 474 -10.27 -14.83 -18.76
CA ARG A 474 -10.85 -16.16 -18.57
C ARG A 474 -12.36 -16.02 -18.40
N THR A 475 -13.13 -16.83 -19.13
CA THR A 475 -14.58 -16.88 -19.01
C THR A 475 -14.95 -18.10 -18.17
N PRO A 476 -15.48 -17.92 -16.94
CA PRO A 476 -15.89 -19.05 -16.13
C PRO A 476 -17.14 -19.71 -16.74
N ALA A 477 -17.14 -21.04 -16.80
CA ALA A 477 -18.31 -21.85 -17.13
C ALA A 477 -18.71 -22.65 -15.89
N GLY A 478 -20.00 -22.66 -15.55
CA GLY A 478 -20.51 -23.41 -14.40
C GLY A 478 -20.48 -24.92 -14.59
N GLU A 479 -20.43 -25.38 -15.84
CA GLU A 479 -20.41 -26.78 -16.25
C GLU A 479 -19.42 -26.97 -17.40
N PRO A 480 -18.94 -28.21 -17.66
CA PRO A 480 -18.17 -28.52 -18.85
C PRO A 480 -18.98 -28.18 -20.11
N VAL A 481 -18.43 -27.28 -20.93
CA VAL A 481 -19.04 -26.83 -22.19
C VAL A 481 -18.31 -27.40 -23.39
N SER A 482 -19.02 -27.62 -24.49
CA SER A 482 -18.41 -27.90 -25.79
C SER A 482 -17.57 -26.71 -26.27
N TYR A 483 -16.71 -26.93 -27.28
CA TYR A 483 -15.90 -25.84 -27.85
C TYR A 483 -16.77 -24.71 -28.45
N GLU A 484 -17.89 -25.06 -29.10
CA GLU A 484 -18.81 -24.07 -29.67
C GLU A 484 -19.50 -23.24 -28.58
N GLU A 485 -19.95 -23.88 -27.52
CA GLU A 485 -20.53 -23.21 -26.35
C GLU A 485 -19.49 -22.35 -25.62
N ALA A 486 -18.26 -22.82 -25.47
CA ALA A 486 -17.16 -22.06 -24.89
C ALA A 486 -16.88 -20.78 -25.71
N LYS A 487 -16.90 -20.88 -27.04
CA LYS A 487 -16.74 -19.76 -27.95
C LYS A 487 -17.89 -18.77 -27.80
N ALA A 488 -19.13 -19.23 -27.80
CA ALA A 488 -20.31 -18.38 -27.60
C ALA A 488 -20.32 -17.70 -26.21
N LEU A 489 -19.89 -18.41 -25.16
CA LEU A 489 -19.77 -17.86 -23.81
C LEU A 489 -18.66 -16.81 -23.73
N ALA A 490 -17.53 -17.03 -24.41
CA ALA A 490 -16.47 -16.04 -24.52
C ALA A 490 -16.92 -14.80 -25.31
N ASP A 491 -17.71 -14.96 -26.37
CA ASP A 491 -18.24 -13.85 -27.18
C ASP A 491 -19.26 -13.00 -26.42
N THR A 492 -19.98 -13.59 -25.45
CA THR A 492 -20.90 -12.86 -24.55
C THR A 492 -20.20 -12.26 -23.32
N ASN A 493 -18.91 -12.57 -23.10
CA ASN A 493 -18.14 -12.01 -22.01
C ASN A 493 -17.78 -10.54 -22.28
N GLY A 494 -18.48 -9.62 -21.60
CA GLY A 494 -18.25 -8.18 -21.72
C GLY A 494 -16.92 -7.68 -21.14
N ALA A 495 -16.00 -8.55 -20.70
CA ALA A 495 -14.72 -8.16 -20.13
C ALA A 495 -13.82 -7.37 -21.10
N LEU A 496 -14.00 -7.57 -22.41
CA LEU A 496 -13.27 -6.86 -23.48
C LEU A 496 -14.03 -5.68 -24.07
N ASN A 497 -15.28 -5.44 -23.66
CA ASN A 497 -16.06 -4.33 -24.20
C ASN A 497 -15.36 -3.01 -23.92
N ASN A 498 -15.22 -2.17 -24.95
CA ASN A 498 -14.62 -0.84 -24.79
C ASN A 498 -15.39 -0.04 -23.75
N LYS A 499 -14.70 0.71 -22.89
CA LYS A 499 -15.35 1.54 -21.86
C LYS A 499 -14.94 2.98 -22.01
N GLY A 500 -15.91 3.87 -21.94
CA GLY A 500 -15.73 5.30 -22.09
C GLY A 500 -17.01 5.93 -22.60
N TYR A 501 -16.86 6.95 -23.43
CA TYR A 501 -17.97 7.69 -24.00
C TYR A 501 -18.02 7.55 -25.51
N PHE A 502 -19.23 7.45 -26.02
CA PHE A 502 -19.54 7.43 -27.44
C PHE A 502 -20.48 8.60 -27.76
N THR A 503 -20.56 8.98 -29.02
CA THR A 503 -21.57 9.92 -29.50
C THR A 503 -22.99 9.37 -29.32
N ASP A 504 -23.97 10.26 -29.17
CA ASP A 504 -25.40 9.93 -29.21
C ASP A 504 -25.96 9.87 -30.63
N ASP A 505 -25.15 10.15 -31.66
CA ASP A 505 -25.49 9.98 -33.07
C ASP A 505 -25.41 8.50 -33.49
N ILE A 506 -26.58 7.89 -33.74
CA ILE A 506 -26.72 6.49 -34.12
C ILE A 506 -26.03 6.16 -35.45
N ASP A 507 -26.03 7.08 -36.42
CA ASP A 507 -25.34 6.84 -37.71
C ASP A 507 -23.83 6.71 -37.48
N MET A 508 -23.26 7.57 -36.63
CA MET A 508 -21.85 7.48 -36.26
C MET A 508 -21.54 6.20 -35.45
N LEU A 509 -22.44 5.77 -34.56
CA LEU A 509 -22.28 4.49 -33.86
C LEU A 509 -22.26 3.30 -34.84
N GLU A 510 -23.08 3.31 -35.88
CA GLU A 510 -23.09 2.29 -36.93
C GLU A 510 -21.82 2.37 -37.80
N LYS A 511 -21.24 3.56 -38.01
CA LYS A 511 -19.94 3.69 -38.65
C LYS A 511 -18.80 3.12 -37.80
N MET A 512 -18.89 3.14 -36.47
CA MET A 512 -17.88 2.53 -35.59
C MET A 512 -17.98 1.00 -35.55
N ASP A 513 -19.17 0.45 -35.73
CA ASP A 513 -19.44 -0.98 -35.78
C ASP A 513 -20.65 -1.25 -36.68
N LYS A 514 -20.41 -1.67 -37.93
CA LYS A 514 -21.48 -1.97 -38.91
C LYS A 514 -22.44 -3.06 -38.44
N ASN A 515 -22.05 -3.88 -37.47
CA ASN A 515 -22.90 -4.93 -36.92
C ASN A 515 -23.74 -4.45 -35.74
N LEU A 516 -23.64 -3.18 -35.33
CA LEU A 516 -24.31 -2.62 -34.15
C LEU A 516 -25.81 -2.96 -34.10
N LEU A 517 -26.52 -2.75 -35.21
CA LEU A 517 -27.96 -2.98 -35.33
C LEU A 517 -28.34 -4.47 -35.37
N THR A 518 -27.38 -5.36 -35.59
CA THR A 518 -27.61 -6.82 -35.64
C THR A 518 -27.53 -7.46 -34.25
N TYR A 519 -26.91 -6.79 -33.27
CA TYR A 519 -26.74 -7.33 -31.94
C TYR A 519 -28.05 -7.32 -31.14
N LYS A 520 -28.40 -8.50 -30.59
CA LYS A 520 -29.51 -8.63 -29.62
C LYS A 520 -29.14 -8.13 -28.22
N SER A 521 -27.85 -7.98 -27.95
CA SER A 521 -27.25 -7.55 -26.69
C SER A 521 -26.21 -6.46 -26.96
N LYS A 522 -25.36 -6.11 -25.98
CA LYS A 522 -24.30 -5.12 -26.18
C LYS A 522 -23.26 -5.66 -27.17
N GLY A 523 -22.92 -4.86 -28.17
CA GLY A 523 -21.80 -5.14 -29.08
C GLY A 523 -20.45 -5.17 -28.35
N PRO A 524 -19.45 -5.88 -28.90
CA PRO A 524 -18.14 -6.01 -28.27
C PRO A 524 -17.28 -4.75 -28.40
N TYR A 525 -17.52 -3.89 -29.39
CA TYR A 525 -16.72 -2.68 -29.66
C TYR A 525 -17.45 -1.41 -29.29
N VAL A 526 -18.72 -1.34 -29.67
CA VAL A 526 -19.66 -0.26 -29.30
C VAL A 526 -20.74 -0.88 -28.42
N PRO A 527 -20.57 -0.88 -27.08
CA PRO A 527 -21.48 -1.56 -26.15
C PRO A 527 -22.76 -0.74 -25.86
N VAL A 528 -23.34 -0.17 -26.90
CA VAL A 528 -24.59 0.62 -26.91
C VAL A 528 -25.68 -0.21 -27.58
N ARG A 529 -26.83 -0.38 -26.92
CA ARG A 529 -27.97 -1.09 -27.53
C ARG A 529 -28.89 -0.10 -28.24
N ILE A 530 -29.28 -0.44 -29.46
CA ILE A 530 -30.33 0.25 -30.20
C ILE A 530 -31.64 -0.53 -30.03
N THR A 531 -32.70 0.16 -29.61
CA THR A 531 -34.01 -0.46 -29.43
C THR A 531 -34.67 -0.71 -30.79
N GLY A 532 -35.68 -1.59 -30.84
CA GLY A 532 -36.47 -1.82 -32.06
C GLY A 532 -37.19 -0.58 -32.62
N LYS A 533 -37.22 0.53 -31.86
CA LYS A 533 -37.74 1.83 -32.30
C LYS A 533 -36.67 2.73 -32.95
N GLY A 534 -35.43 2.26 -33.09
CA GLY A 534 -34.34 3.04 -33.65
C GLY A 534 -33.78 4.10 -32.70
N THR A 535 -33.98 3.97 -31.39
CA THR A 535 -33.42 4.88 -30.37
C THR A 535 -32.44 4.14 -29.46
N ILE A 536 -31.49 4.87 -28.85
CA ILE A 536 -30.57 4.31 -27.86
C ILE A 536 -31.35 3.80 -26.64
N HIS A 537 -30.94 2.64 -26.11
CA HIS A 537 -31.54 2.02 -24.94
C HIS A 537 -31.25 2.85 -23.68
N SER A 538 -32.28 3.11 -22.86
CA SER A 538 -32.20 3.98 -21.66
C SER A 538 -31.04 3.61 -20.71
N GLY A 539 -30.81 2.33 -20.47
CA GLY A 539 -29.70 1.84 -19.63
C GLY A 539 -28.29 2.13 -20.15
N ASP A 540 -28.15 2.54 -21.42
CA ASP A 540 -26.88 2.90 -22.05
C ASP A 540 -26.72 4.41 -22.26
N MET A 541 -27.72 5.23 -21.88
CA MET A 541 -27.66 6.70 -21.96
C MET A 541 -26.47 7.30 -21.18
N LYS A 542 -25.99 6.61 -20.15
CA LYS A 542 -24.83 7.06 -19.36
C LYS A 542 -23.51 7.05 -20.13
N ILE A 543 -23.37 6.20 -21.15
CA ILE A 543 -22.12 6.08 -21.94
C ILE A 543 -22.18 6.79 -23.30
N VAL A 544 -23.30 7.41 -23.64
CA VAL A 544 -23.43 8.26 -24.83
C VAL A 544 -23.44 9.74 -24.43
N LYS A 545 -22.92 10.60 -25.30
CA LYS A 545 -22.72 12.04 -25.05
C LYS A 545 -22.95 12.80 -26.35
N SER A 546 -23.68 13.91 -26.25
CA SER A 546 -23.78 14.87 -27.35
C SER A 546 -22.45 15.62 -27.52
N SER A 547 -22.24 16.28 -28.67
CA SER A 547 -21.06 17.14 -28.85
C SER A 547 -20.97 18.24 -27.79
N GLY A 548 -22.10 18.76 -27.32
CA GLY A 548 -22.13 19.73 -26.22
C GLY A 548 -21.69 19.13 -24.88
N ASP A 549 -22.05 17.87 -24.62
CA ASP A 549 -21.60 17.17 -23.40
C ASP A 549 -20.09 16.94 -23.41
N PHE A 550 -19.52 16.56 -24.56
CA PHE A 550 -18.07 16.46 -24.73
C PHE A 550 -17.38 17.80 -24.45
N ASP A 551 -17.87 18.92 -25.00
CA ASP A 551 -17.34 20.27 -24.73
C ASP A 551 -17.36 20.61 -23.23
N ILE A 552 -18.48 20.34 -22.54
CA ILE A 552 -18.60 20.57 -21.10
C ILE A 552 -17.57 19.76 -20.32
N MET A 553 -17.42 18.47 -20.62
CA MET A 553 -16.50 17.59 -19.92
C MET A 553 -15.04 17.98 -20.16
N CYS A 554 -14.71 18.42 -21.38
CA CYS A 554 -13.43 18.98 -21.77
C CYS A 554 -13.11 20.28 -20.99
N ARG A 555 -13.99 21.28 -21.06
CA ARG A 555 -13.78 22.58 -20.37
C ARG A 555 -13.73 22.44 -18.86
N TYR A 556 -14.55 21.57 -18.27
CA TYR A 556 -14.48 21.28 -16.85
C TYR A 556 -13.19 20.54 -16.46
N THR A 557 -12.68 19.67 -17.34
CA THR A 557 -11.36 19.06 -17.14
C THR A 557 -10.26 20.12 -17.08
N GLU A 558 -10.29 21.14 -17.96
CA GLU A 558 -9.34 22.25 -17.91
C GLU A 558 -9.42 23.04 -16.59
N SER A 559 -10.63 23.32 -16.08
CA SER A 559 -10.78 24.03 -14.79
C SER A 559 -10.23 23.21 -13.63
N ILE A 560 -10.48 21.91 -13.60
CA ILE A 560 -9.92 21.00 -12.58
C ILE A 560 -8.39 20.99 -12.60
N MET A 561 -7.79 21.02 -13.80
CA MET A 561 -6.34 21.10 -13.95
C MET A 561 -5.78 22.44 -13.47
N ALA A 562 -6.49 23.54 -13.73
CA ALA A 562 -6.14 24.88 -13.26
C ALA A 562 -6.13 24.93 -11.73
N ASP A 563 -7.20 24.45 -11.09
CA ASP A 563 -7.34 24.41 -9.63
C ASP A 563 -6.21 23.57 -9.00
N THR A 564 -5.95 22.39 -9.58
CA THR A 564 -4.90 21.49 -9.11
C THR A 564 -3.52 22.13 -9.24
N GLY A 565 -3.23 22.75 -10.39
CA GLY A 565 -1.97 23.45 -10.62
C GLY A 565 -1.79 24.66 -9.70
N SER A 566 -2.87 25.38 -9.38
CA SER A 566 -2.88 26.51 -8.45
C SER A 566 -2.53 26.07 -7.03
N ALA A 567 -3.17 25.00 -6.52
CA ALA A 567 -2.89 24.47 -5.18
C ALA A 567 -1.44 23.97 -5.04
N ILE A 568 -0.93 23.25 -6.06
CA ILE A 568 0.50 22.87 -6.11
C ILE A 568 1.39 24.12 -6.10
N GLY A 569 1.03 25.15 -6.87
CA GLY A 569 1.75 26.42 -6.95
C GLY A 569 1.76 27.22 -5.64
N LYS A 570 0.77 27.01 -4.76
CA LYS A 570 0.69 27.57 -3.40
C LYS A 570 1.44 26.73 -2.36
N GLY A 571 1.96 25.56 -2.73
CA GLY A 571 2.70 24.68 -1.82
C GLY A 571 1.80 23.85 -0.89
N GLU A 572 0.55 23.63 -1.28
CA GLU A 572 -0.41 22.87 -0.50
C GLU A 572 -0.26 21.37 -0.77
N PHE A 573 0.19 20.60 0.22
CA PHE A 573 0.32 19.13 0.11
C PHE A 573 -0.23 18.38 1.32
N PRO A 574 -1.48 18.65 1.75
CA PRO A 574 -2.05 18.01 2.93
C PRO A 574 -2.14 16.49 2.78
N ILE A 575 -2.10 15.80 3.92
CA ILE A 575 -2.37 14.36 4.03
C ILE A 575 -3.89 14.15 4.00
N ALA A 576 -4.48 14.34 2.82
CA ALA A 576 -5.92 14.27 2.59
C ALA A 576 -6.25 13.28 1.44
N PRO A 577 -6.08 11.96 1.65
CA PRO A 577 -6.51 10.97 0.67
C PRO A 577 -8.02 11.01 0.50
N TYR A 578 -8.52 10.90 -0.74
CA TYR A 578 -9.96 10.82 -0.94
C TYR A 578 -10.55 9.53 -0.39
N GLN A 579 -11.82 9.59 -0.02
CA GLN A 579 -12.68 8.42 0.13
C GLN A 579 -13.93 8.62 -0.72
N LEU A 580 -14.13 7.71 -1.69
CA LEU A 580 -15.30 7.73 -2.57
C LEU A 580 -15.94 6.34 -2.53
N ASN A 581 -17.14 6.26 -1.96
CA ASN A 581 -17.74 5.00 -1.55
C ASN A 581 -16.80 4.24 -0.57
N LYS A 582 -16.28 3.08 -0.97
CA LYS A 582 -15.27 2.30 -0.21
C LYS A 582 -13.86 2.43 -0.79
N ALA A 583 -13.69 3.16 -1.89
CA ALA A 583 -12.40 3.28 -2.55
C ALA A 583 -11.56 4.36 -1.88
N ILE A 584 -10.34 3.99 -1.50
CA ILE A 584 -9.31 4.89 -0.97
C ILE A 584 -7.99 4.66 -1.73
N PRO A 585 -7.20 5.70 -2.02
CA PRO A 585 -5.93 5.55 -2.73
C PRO A 585 -4.84 4.92 -1.85
N CYS A 586 -5.05 4.86 -0.52
CA CYS A 586 -4.12 4.32 0.45
C CYS A 586 -3.93 2.80 0.34
N SER A 587 -4.88 2.06 -0.26
CA SER A 587 -4.81 0.60 -0.41
C SER A 587 -3.59 0.13 -1.22
N TYR A 588 -3.11 0.96 -2.15
CA TYR A 588 -1.96 0.67 -3.01
C TYR A 588 -0.98 1.85 -3.00
N CYS A 589 -0.66 2.39 -1.82
CA CYS A 589 0.21 3.54 -1.68
C CYS A 589 1.54 3.18 -0.99
N ASP A 590 2.63 3.35 -1.73
CA ASP A 590 4.00 3.11 -1.24
C ASP A 590 4.47 4.11 -0.16
N TYR A 591 3.70 5.19 0.06
CA TYR A 591 4.07 6.29 0.94
C TYR A 591 3.32 6.29 2.28
N LYS A 592 2.60 5.21 2.61
CA LYS A 592 1.81 5.11 3.86
C LYS A 592 2.68 5.28 5.12
N THR A 593 3.89 4.71 5.12
CA THR A 593 4.85 4.83 6.23
C THR A 593 5.46 6.22 6.33
N VAL A 594 5.48 6.98 5.23
CA VAL A 594 6.01 8.34 5.17
C VAL A 594 4.97 9.34 5.66
N CYS A 595 3.72 9.22 5.19
CA CYS A 595 2.65 10.14 5.59
C CYS A 595 2.13 9.88 7.00
N ARG A 596 2.29 8.66 7.54
CA ARG A 596 1.81 8.27 8.87
C ARG A 596 0.33 8.56 9.08
N PHE A 597 -0.47 8.53 8.00
CA PHE A 597 -1.90 8.80 8.06
C PHE A 597 -2.56 7.92 9.12
N ASP A 598 -3.30 8.57 10.00
CA ASP A 598 -3.94 7.98 11.16
C ASP A 598 -5.32 8.62 11.31
N ASN A 599 -6.38 7.82 11.45
CA ASN A 599 -7.75 8.33 11.52
C ASN A 599 -8.01 9.17 12.79
N GLU A 600 -7.18 9.05 13.81
CA GLU A 600 -7.28 9.86 15.03
C GLU A 600 -6.68 11.26 14.84
N ARG A 601 -5.76 11.43 13.88
CA ARG A 601 -5.01 12.67 13.65
C ARG A 601 -5.31 13.33 12.30
N ASN A 602 -5.76 12.55 11.33
CA ASN A 602 -6.04 12.98 9.96
C ASN A 602 -7.43 12.51 9.53
N GLN A 603 -7.95 13.12 8.47
CA GLN A 603 -9.25 12.77 7.90
C GLN A 603 -9.14 12.51 6.41
N TYR A 604 -10.00 11.64 5.89
CA TYR A 604 -10.18 11.49 4.46
C TYR A 604 -10.90 12.70 3.88
N ASN A 605 -10.60 13.02 2.62
CA ASN A 605 -11.46 13.89 1.83
C ASN A 605 -12.68 13.09 1.36
N TYR A 606 -13.79 13.17 2.09
CA TYR A 606 -15.01 12.41 1.80
C TYR A 606 -15.74 12.97 0.58
N LEU A 607 -15.73 12.20 -0.52
CA LEU A 607 -16.38 12.57 -1.77
C LEU A 607 -17.78 11.95 -1.87
N SER A 608 -18.77 12.78 -2.22
CA SER A 608 -20.16 12.32 -2.37
C SER A 608 -20.37 11.47 -3.63
N ALA A 609 -21.18 10.41 -3.54
CA ALA A 609 -21.53 9.61 -4.70
C ALA A 609 -22.46 10.40 -5.65
N LEU A 610 -22.15 10.40 -6.93
CA LEU A 610 -22.88 11.05 -8.01
C LEU A 610 -23.19 10.01 -9.10
N ASN A 611 -24.43 10.05 -9.60
CA ASN A 611 -24.75 9.36 -10.84
C ASN A 611 -24.22 10.16 -12.04
N GLU A 612 -24.25 9.56 -13.23
CA GLU A 612 -23.71 10.15 -14.46
C GLU A 612 -24.34 11.51 -14.80
N ALA A 613 -25.68 11.62 -14.72
CA ALA A 613 -26.41 12.82 -15.08
C ALA A 613 -26.13 13.97 -14.10
N ASN A 614 -26.17 13.68 -12.80
CA ASN A 614 -25.91 14.65 -11.74
C ASN A 614 -24.45 15.16 -11.81
N ALA A 615 -23.49 14.28 -12.12
CA ALA A 615 -22.10 14.70 -12.28
C ALA A 615 -21.94 15.65 -13.46
N LEU A 616 -22.56 15.34 -14.61
CA LEU A 616 -22.52 16.19 -15.80
C LEU A 616 -23.23 17.53 -15.58
N GLU A 617 -24.37 17.53 -14.89
CA GLU A 617 -25.09 18.75 -14.50
C GLU A 617 -24.24 19.64 -13.60
N LYS A 618 -23.60 19.07 -12.56
CA LYS A 618 -22.67 19.82 -11.71
C LYS A 618 -21.48 20.40 -12.48
N MET A 619 -20.96 19.71 -13.50
CA MET A 619 -19.93 20.27 -14.39
C MET A 619 -20.45 21.50 -15.14
N ARG A 620 -21.68 21.45 -15.66
CA ARG A 620 -22.32 22.60 -16.33
C ARG A 620 -22.49 23.78 -15.39
N ASP A 621 -22.99 23.52 -14.18
CA ASP A 621 -23.23 24.56 -13.18
C ASP A 621 -21.94 25.26 -12.77
N ALA A 622 -20.86 24.49 -12.56
CA ALA A 622 -19.54 25.04 -12.22
C ALA A 622 -18.97 25.94 -13.34
N LEU A 623 -19.18 25.56 -14.61
CA LEU A 623 -18.74 26.35 -15.77
C LEU A 623 -19.60 27.60 -16.00
N ASN A 624 -20.89 27.57 -15.61
CA ASN A 624 -21.78 28.72 -15.73
C ASN A 624 -21.57 29.71 -14.57
N GLY A 625 -21.37 29.23 -13.34
CA GLY A 625 -21.12 30.07 -12.16
C GLY A 625 -19.81 30.85 -12.20
N SER A 626 -18.79 30.33 -12.91
CA SER A 626 -17.50 31.01 -13.10
C SER A 626 -17.56 32.22 -14.06
N SER A 627 -18.67 32.40 -14.79
CA SER A 627 -18.91 33.60 -15.62
C SER A 627 -19.48 34.79 -14.84
N GLY A 628 -19.71 34.64 -13.53
CA GLY A 628 -20.22 35.71 -12.68
C GLY A 628 -19.97 35.48 -11.20
N GLN A 629 -18.70 35.50 -10.77
CA GLN A 629 -18.26 35.96 -9.43
C GLN A 629 -16.76 35.72 -9.25
N THR A 630 -15.99 36.80 -9.28
CA THR A 630 -14.71 36.87 -8.57
C THR A 630 -15.06 37.13 -7.10
N GLU A 631 -14.44 36.38 -6.19
CA GLU A 631 -14.65 36.40 -4.72
C GLU A 631 -15.86 35.62 -4.18
N ALA A 632 -15.73 34.29 -4.07
CA ALA A 632 -16.24 33.48 -2.95
C ALA A 632 -15.90 31.99 -3.19
N ASN A 633 -14.70 31.56 -2.82
CA ASN A 633 -14.40 30.14 -2.55
C ASN A 633 -13.23 30.08 -1.57
N ALA A 634 -13.50 30.52 -0.35
CA ALA A 634 -12.67 30.28 0.83
C ALA A 634 -13.44 29.55 1.95
N ASP A 635 -14.74 29.23 1.75
CA ASP A 635 -15.56 28.53 2.74
C ASP A 635 -15.98 27.15 2.23
N PHE A 636 -15.05 26.20 2.28
CA PHE A 636 -15.37 24.77 2.36
C PHE A 636 -14.53 24.10 3.44
N CYS A 637 -14.36 24.80 4.56
CA CYS A 637 -13.67 24.29 5.74
C CYS A 637 -14.22 24.99 7.00
N GLU A 638 -15.53 24.91 7.28
CA GLU A 638 -16.03 25.18 8.64
C GLU A 638 -17.46 24.67 8.87
N SER A 639 -17.66 24.14 10.09
CA SER A 639 -18.88 23.60 10.73
C SER A 639 -19.31 22.19 10.28
N SER A 640 -19.57 21.23 11.18
CA SER A 640 -20.30 21.38 12.44
C SER A 640 -19.72 20.58 13.62
N ASN A 641 -19.18 21.30 14.60
CA ASN A 641 -19.29 20.91 16.02
C ASN A 641 -20.72 21.25 16.46
N THR A 642 -21.52 20.25 16.77
CA THR A 642 -22.73 20.43 17.57
C THR A 642 -22.67 19.45 18.73
N ASP A 643 -22.32 20.02 19.88
CA ASP A 643 -22.67 19.50 21.21
C ASP A 643 -24.14 19.07 21.23
N SER A 644 -24.39 17.84 21.64
CA SER A 644 -25.68 17.43 22.18
C SER A 644 -25.45 16.76 23.53
N SER A 645 -25.40 17.61 24.55
CA SER A 645 -25.71 17.22 25.92
C SER A 645 -27.15 16.71 25.97
N MET A 646 -27.36 15.42 26.22
CA MET A 646 -28.62 14.90 26.74
C MET A 646 -28.37 14.14 28.03
N THR A 647 -28.78 14.80 29.12
CA THR A 647 -28.99 14.25 30.45
C THR A 647 -30.24 13.36 30.47
N GLY A 648 -30.10 12.16 31.04
CA GLY A 648 -31.07 11.56 31.98
C GLY A 648 -32.26 10.79 31.40
N GLY A 649 -32.36 9.53 31.81
CA GLY A 649 -33.61 8.76 31.77
C GLY A 649 -33.40 7.25 31.86
N ASP A 650 -33.34 6.72 33.08
CA ASP A 650 -33.57 5.31 33.40
C ASP A 650 -34.89 4.80 32.77
N ASP A 651 -34.90 3.59 32.20
CA ASP A 651 -35.81 2.52 32.67
C ASP A 651 -35.50 1.13 32.07
N ASN A 652 -35.46 0.16 33.00
CA ASN A 652 -35.60 -1.29 32.94
C ASN A 652 -35.86 -2.05 31.62
N GLY A 653 -35.19 -3.21 31.49
CA GLY A 653 -35.94 -4.45 31.27
C GLY A 653 -35.34 -5.51 30.33
N ARG A 654 -34.66 -6.49 30.94
CA ARG A 654 -34.27 -7.85 30.47
C ARG A 654 -33.06 -8.00 29.57
#